data_AF-A0A9D1YCR7-F1
#
_entry.id   AF-A0A9D1YCR7-F1
#
_cell.length_a   1.000
_cell.length_b   1.000
_cell.length_c   1.000
_cell.angle_alpha   90.00
_cell.angle_beta   90.00
_cell.angle_gamma   90.00
#
_symmetry.space_group_name_H-M   'P 1'
#
loop_
_entity.id
_entity.type
_entity.pdbx_description
1 polymer ?
#
loop_
_entity_poly.entity_id
_entity_poly.type
_entity_poly.pdbx_seq_one_letter_code
_entity_poly.pdbx_strand_id
1 'polypeptide(L)'
;MTLKRVQAEYTPGEAVPKTQVVTWVDNNNEAGLRPAYGWGEGQFHPEVTFSVKTQGGQVVKSGALNDQTLKELGLEQWPAITGTSEGFSISLPETLQGPVDSYGNQQQYTVTWSFKAPEVDGYQLEETDSGWTYTRVEDFTFTLALRRGGVFEELTSEQAEKLLGQFSLQGQTNRTQEDSVPLESQAFAELEWTMAAGSNDSYTITIPNLPCYNEKGHPLTYWVAETDQEGQGAGEVTFEELESDTSLLPEGEDGDSFAISYDNAGVDDAGSSVTQTYSGGQLALTLTGTTRYQATKIWLDNGDASGRPQAEFALWRYIVGSQPNQASQVRLSDAVEGGDNTFVEMTLSTSEQAREGEGDTFSIVFTDQGCQALALPKYNPDGARYLYGAREYLTGGSHYEQVFGQVGEDGSVTGDKVPAYEDGQLVEGVRQDGDDLVYTGGTLSNRRTNTATAQVTKIWQAAAYQADFEDVAVEFILYQQAKGEEEYTPSDSAQPVMGEDGEPVTYVLHDFSAEHLTDSGAVSGLPLYDAQGQVLEYFWKETAVYQGVDVPTTASQETVKASLKNAEKHEVGNGQFTLTQAQAVGKEETEVAYHAEVEYKSGSTVVTNKIQDQVEFAIKKYWKDGNGETVEPQDDVTFHIYQTLAGNDFDFKTPYVTVTIPKDEGQNPFLAEGVPEGVSLTSESGHIAAFNGRNKPSNTEWDCIVQNLPKFDETGHLYSYFLLEAEDEHGKGYVPSYVNDYYPESGDYSSVITNAPGDPTVIMVQKNWIDDGDALHRDPVTVGVYYSENGTLRPLEKDGEPVTKTMDGSSGSWTEFISFDLPENVALTDLYVVELEVGGSTVDHGHSGEESNLPTEAEWKAGLSQGGEIFSVSTDHHRYQVTYETQKNPDPAVPVNVDALYTVTNRRLGAIDVQVNKTWLSGGQGEEENQGIAQLVEAMQPAKVEPNMPWPSSWTLPMGREIGTSPTTAGTTP
;
A
#
# COMPACT_ATOMS: atom_id res chain seq x y z
N MET A 1 -108.36 -36.53 -4.43
CA MET A 1 -108.85 -37.05 -3.14
C MET A 1 -109.15 -35.85 -2.27
N THR A 2 -110.41 -35.74 -1.83
CA THR A 2 -110.89 -34.75 -0.87
C THR A 2 -109.92 -34.71 0.31
N LEU A 3 -109.23 -33.58 0.52
CA LEU A 3 -108.54 -33.31 1.78
C LEU A 3 -109.62 -33.50 2.86
N LYS A 4 -109.55 -34.64 3.57
CA LYS A 4 -110.32 -34.83 4.81
C LYS A 4 -110.01 -33.58 5.62
N ARG A 5 -111.02 -32.72 5.82
CA ARG A 5 -110.98 -31.76 6.93
C ARG A 5 -110.54 -32.59 8.13
N VAL A 6 -109.35 -32.30 8.67
CA VAL A 6 -108.95 -32.81 9.97
C VAL A 6 -110.01 -32.25 10.91
N GLN A 7 -111.00 -33.08 11.21
CA GLN A 7 -112.02 -32.76 12.19
C GLN A 7 -111.31 -32.82 13.53
N ALA A 8 -111.53 -31.81 14.36
CA ALA A 8 -111.09 -31.83 15.74
C ALA A 8 -111.54 -33.16 16.37
N GLU A 9 -110.58 -33.93 16.87
CA GLU A 9 -110.87 -35.21 17.54
C GLU A 9 -111.42 -34.95 18.95
N TYR A 10 -111.11 -33.78 19.50
CA TYR A 10 -111.50 -33.35 20.82
C TYR A 10 -112.13 -31.96 20.80
N THR A 11 -113.00 -31.69 21.77
CA THR A 11 -113.43 -30.34 22.13
C THR A 11 -112.69 -29.94 23.40
N PRO A 12 -111.85 -28.88 23.39
CA PRO A 12 -111.09 -28.48 24.56
C PRO A 12 -112.02 -27.96 25.65
N GLY A 13 -111.75 -28.36 26.89
CA GLY A 13 -112.37 -27.80 28.08
C GLY A 13 -111.84 -26.39 28.37
N GLU A 14 -112.17 -25.89 29.56
CA GLU A 14 -111.67 -24.59 30.02
C GLU A 14 -110.14 -24.58 30.03
N ALA A 15 -109.56 -23.57 29.39
CA ALA A 15 -108.12 -23.39 29.34
C ALA A 15 -107.63 -22.79 30.66
N VAL A 16 -106.64 -23.43 31.27
CA VAL A 16 -106.02 -22.99 32.52
C VAL A 16 -104.60 -22.50 32.20
N PRO A 17 -104.16 -21.37 32.77
CA PRO A 17 -102.79 -20.90 32.59
C PRO A 17 -101.78 -21.94 33.11
N LYS A 18 -100.91 -22.40 32.21
CA LYS A 18 -99.69 -23.16 32.56
C LYS A 18 -98.52 -22.21 32.56
N THR A 19 -97.84 -22.10 33.69
CA THR A 19 -96.73 -21.16 33.91
C THR A 19 -95.39 -21.87 33.83
N GLN A 20 -94.40 -21.22 33.24
CA GLN A 20 -93.00 -21.63 33.25
C GLN A 20 -92.17 -20.49 33.81
N VAL A 21 -91.31 -20.80 34.77
CA VAL A 21 -90.37 -19.82 35.32
C VAL A 21 -89.23 -19.63 34.33
N VAL A 22 -88.98 -18.37 33.95
CA VAL A 22 -87.87 -17.96 33.08
C VAL A 22 -87.19 -16.74 33.68
N THR A 23 -85.93 -16.92 34.08
CA THR A 23 -85.08 -15.88 34.64
C THR A 23 -84.13 -15.38 33.56
N TRP A 24 -84.06 -14.06 33.38
CA TRP A 24 -83.13 -13.42 32.46
C TRP A 24 -82.07 -12.67 33.27
N VAL A 25 -80.80 -13.05 33.10
CA VAL A 25 -79.65 -12.41 33.74
C VAL A 25 -78.95 -11.53 32.69
N ASP A 26 -79.50 -10.33 32.46
CA ASP A 26 -79.11 -9.42 31.37
C ASP A 26 -79.28 -7.92 31.70
N ASN A 27 -79.26 -7.58 32.99
CA ASN A 27 -79.49 -6.22 33.50
C ASN A 27 -80.75 -5.53 32.93
N ASN A 28 -81.90 -6.18 33.05
CA ASN A 28 -83.19 -5.67 32.54
C ASN A 28 -83.19 -5.42 31.02
N ASN A 29 -82.57 -6.31 30.26
CA ASN A 29 -82.45 -6.21 28.79
C ASN A 29 -81.77 -4.91 28.33
N GLU A 30 -80.69 -4.50 29.00
CA GLU A 30 -79.94 -3.29 28.65
C GLU A 30 -79.43 -3.31 27.20
N ALA A 31 -78.99 -4.48 26.72
CA ALA A 31 -78.52 -4.69 25.36
C ALA A 31 -79.64 -4.76 24.31
N GLY A 32 -80.92 -4.82 24.73
CA GLY A 32 -82.05 -4.94 23.81
C GLY A 32 -82.16 -6.27 23.07
N LEU A 33 -81.38 -7.30 23.44
CA LEU A 33 -81.31 -8.60 22.78
C LEU A 33 -82.39 -9.59 23.23
N ARG A 34 -83.04 -9.34 24.38
CA ARG A 34 -84.04 -10.26 24.93
C ARG A 34 -85.24 -10.40 23.98
N PRO A 35 -85.55 -11.61 23.50
CA PRO A 35 -86.69 -11.83 22.62
C PRO A 35 -88.02 -11.58 23.34
N ALA A 36 -88.98 -11.01 22.61
CA ALA A 36 -90.35 -10.88 23.11
C ALA A 36 -91.07 -12.23 23.07
N TYR A 37 -91.93 -12.51 24.05
CA TYR A 37 -92.75 -13.73 24.06
C TYR A 37 -93.73 -13.79 22.88
N GLY A 38 -93.73 -14.91 22.14
CA GLY A 38 -94.64 -15.12 21.01
C GLY A 38 -94.16 -16.18 20.02
N TRP A 39 -94.98 -16.48 19.01
CA TRP A 39 -94.74 -17.56 18.03
C TRP A 39 -94.17 -17.07 16.69
N GLY A 40 -93.87 -15.77 16.56
CA GLY A 40 -93.27 -15.19 15.36
C GLY A 40 -91.76 -15.45 15.25
N GLU A 41 -91.20 -15.18 14.08
CA GLU A 41 -89.75 -15.23 13.85
C GLU A 41 -89.01 -14.29 14.82
N GLY A 42 -87.99 -14.80 15.53
CA GLY A 42 -87.24 -14.06 16.55
C GLY A 42 -87.97 -13.85 17.88
N GLN A 43 -89.13 -14.47 18.10
CA GLN A 43 -89.86 -14.41 19.37
C GLN A 43 -89.58 -15.63 20.25
N PHE A 44 -89.66 -15.44 21.57
CA PHE A 44 -89.46 -16.50 22.54
C PHE A 44 -90.68 -17.41 22.60
N HIS A 45 -90.51 -18.66 22.15
CA HIS A 45 -91.50 -19.72 22.34
C HIS A 45 -90.86 -21.04 22.78
N PRO A 46 -91.44 -21.71 23.80
CA PRO A 46 -91.01 -23.05 24.16
C PRO A 46 -91.47 -24.07 23.12
N GLU A 47 -90.78 -25.20 23.04
CA GLU A 47 -91.38 -26.39 22.45
C GLU A 47 -92.45 -26.93 23.42
N VAL A 48 -93.71 -26.94 23.00
CA VAL A 48 -94.84 -27.40 23.81
C VAL A 48 -95.14 -28.84 23.47
N THR A 49 -95.20 -29.70 24.48
CA THR A 49 -95.53 -31.12 24.34
C THR A 49 -96.76 -31.47 25.18
N PHE A 50 -97.54 -32.46 24.75
CA PHE A 50 -98.79 -32.85 25.42
C PHE A 50 -98.91 -34.36 25.58
N SER A 51 -99.71 -34.78 26.57
CA SER A 51 -100.11 -36.17 26.80
C SER A 51 -101.57 -36.25 27.25
N VAL A 52 -102.43 -36.81 26.41
CA VAL A 52 -103.86 -37.05 26.64
C VAL A 52 -104.06 -38.42 27.29
N LYS A 53 -104.77 -38.46 28.41
CA LYS A 53 -105.03 -39.65 29.23
C LYS A 53 -106.53 -39.84 29.46
N THR A 54 -106.98 -41.08 29.50
CA THR A 54 -108.33 -41.43 29.96
C THR A 54 -108.48 -41.17 31.47
N GLN A 55 -109.72 -41.15 31.98
CA GLN A 55 -109.97 -41.07 33.44
C GLN A 55 -109.33 -42.21 34.25
N GLY A 56 -108.99 -43.35 33.62
CA GLY A 56 -108.24 -44.44 34.23
C GLY A 56 -106.71 -44.27 34.20
N GLY A 57 -106.19 -43.15 33.70
CA GLY A 57 -104.76 -42.82 33.66
C GLY A 57 -103.98 -43.33 32.44
N GLN A 58 -104.62 -44.09 31.54
CA GLN A 58 -103.97 -44.60 30.32
C GLN A 58 -103.79 -43.47 29.29
N VAL A 59 -102.54 -43.27 28.82
CA VAL A 59 -102.22 -42.36 27.71
C VAL A 59 -102.81 -42.89 26.41
N VAL A 60 -103.58 -42.05 25.73
CA VAL A 60 -104.21 -42.37 24.44
C VAL A 60 -103.61 -41.58 23.29
N LYS A 61 -102.92 -40.46 23.57
CA LYS A 61 -102.22 -39.64 22.58
C LYS A 61 -101.16 -38.78 23.27
N SER A 62 -99.99 -38.61 22.67
CA SER A 62 -98.97 -37.67 23.14
C SER A 62 -98.08 -37.23 21.98
N GLY A 63 -97.45 -36.07 22.10
CA GLY A 63 -96.53 -35.56 21.10
C GLY A 63 -96.21 -34.07 21.29
N ALA A 64 -95.40 -33.52 20.40
CA ALA A 64 -95.20 -32.08 20.29
C ALA A 64 -96.45 -31.41 19.70
N LEU A 65 -96.77 -30.22 20.19
CA LEU A 65 -97.81 -29.37 19.64
C LEU A 65 -97.27 -28.76 18.34
N ASN A 66 -97.94 -29.01 17.23
CA ASN A 66 -97.71 -28.39 15.92
C ASN A 66 -99.07 -28.10 15.25
N ASP A 67 -99.08 -27.48 14.07
CA ASP A 67 -100.30 -27.11 13.35
C ASP A 67 -101.31 -28.25 13.15
N GLN A 68 -100.83 -29.49 13.01
CA GLN A 68 -101.68 -30.66 12.86
C GLN A 68 -102.27 -31.08 14.20
N THR A 69 -101.43 -31.32 15.21
CA THR A 69 -101.91 -31.79 16.52
C THR A 69 -102.73 -30.73 17.24
N LEU A 70 -102.46 -29.45 17.00
CA LEU A 70 -103.22 -28.32 17.51
C LEU A 70 -104.69 -28.40 17.06
N LYS A 71 -104.92 -28.66 15.76
CA LYS A 71 -106.27 -28.87 15.21
C LYS A 71 -106.91 -30.16 15.73
N GLU A 72 -106.13 -31.24 15.87
CA GLU A 72 -106.63 -32.52 16.40
C GLU A 72 -107.13 -32.38 17.85
N LEU A 73 -106.43 -31.60 18.69
CA LEU A 73 -106.84 -31.28 20.06
C LEU A 73 -107.99 -30.27 20.15
N GLY A 74 -108.49 -29.78 19.01
CA GLY A 74 -109.61 -28.85 18.92
C GLY A 74 -109.26 -27.41 19.27
N LEU A 75 -107.98 -27.05 19.25
CA LEU A 75 -107.54 -25.66 19.38
C LEU A 75 -107.58 -25.01 17.99
N GLU A 76 -108.27 -23.87 17.86
CA GLU A 76 -108.45 -23.20 16.57
C GLU A 76 -107.26 -22.31 16.17
N GLN A 77 -106.47 -21.88 17.16
CA GLN A 77 -105.30 -21.02 16.99
C GLN A 77 -104.21 -21.39 17.99
N TRP A 78 -102.96 -21.01 17.70
CA TRP A 78 -101.85 -21.13 18.64
C TRP A 78 -102.16 -20.39 19.94
N PRO A 79 -102.07 -21.07 21.10
CA PRO A 79 -102.28 -20.45 22.39
C PRO A 79 -101.31 -19.28 22.60
N ALA A 80 -101.82 -18.11 22.99
CA ALA A 80 -100.96 -16.94 23.21
C ALA A 80 -99.96 -17.19 24.34
N ILE A 81 -98.70 -16.84 24.11
CA ILE A 81 -97.67 -16.81 25.15
C ILE A 81 -97.72 -15.42 25.79
N THR A 82 -98.05 -15.38 27.08
CA THR A 82 -98.14 -14.12 27.83
C THR A 82 -97.01 -14.06 28.83
N GLY A 83 -96.14 -13.06 28.75
CA GLY A 83 -95.10 -12.82 29.76
C GLY A 83 -95.73 -12.58 31.14
N THR A 84 -95.14 -13.18 32.17
CA THR A 84 -95.50 -12.97 33.58
C THR A 84 -94.32 -12.33 34.31
N SER A 85 -94.50 -11.96 35.58
CA SER A 85 -93.42 -11.41 36.41
C SER A 85 -92.28 -12.41 36.67
N GLU A 86 -92.51 -13.70 36.47
CA GLU A 86 -91.56 -14.78 36.78
C GLU A 86 -91.24 -15.65 35.55
N GLY A 87 -91.72 -15.28 34.35
CA GLY A 87 -91.47 -16.03 33.11
C GLY A 87 -92.60 -15.85 32.09
N PHE A 88 -93.28 -16.94 31.73
CA PHE A 88 -94.44 -16.86 30.84
C PHE A 88 -95.58 -17.79 31.26
N SER A 89 -96.77 -17.53 30.71
CA SER A 89 -97.93 -18.39 30.81
C SER A 89 -98.56 -18.66 29.44
N ILE A 90 -98.97 -19.90 29.23
CA ILE A 90 -99.77 -20.33 28.08
C ILE A 90 -101.06 -20.93 28.62
N SER A 91 -102.21 -20.39 28.18
CA SER A 91 -103.52 -20.93 28.57
C SER A 91 -103.83 -22.18 27.75
N LEU A 92 -103.82 -23.33 28.41
CA LEU A 92 -103.97 -24.64 27.78
C LEU A 92 -105.09 -25.44 28.48
N PRO A 93 -105.93 -26.19 27.75
CA PRO A 93 -106.98 -26.99 28.36
C PRO A 93 -106.37 -28.08 29.24
N GLU A 94 -106.96 -28.36 30.40
CA GLU A 94 -106.57 -29.51 31.25
C GLU A 94 -107.41 -30.75 30.94
N THR A 95 -108.59 -30.54 30.37
CA THR A 95 -109.48 -31.61 29.96
C THR A 95 -109.91 -31.44 28.51
N LEU A 96 -110.09 -32.55 27.85
CA LEU A 96 -110.55 -32.63 26.47
C LEU A 96 -111.79 -33.51 26.46
N GLN A 97 -112.80 -33.16 25.69
CA GLN A 97 -113.95 -34.02 25.48
C GLN A 97 -113.85 -34.71 24.13
N GLY A 98 -113.92 -36.04 24.12
CA GLY A 98 -113.97 -36.80 22.88
C GLY A 98 -115.29 -36.59 22.12
N PRO A 99 -115.48 -37.25 20.96
CA PRO A 99 -116.73 -37.19 20.23
C PRO A 99 -117.88 -37.77 21.07
N VAL A 100 -119.07 -37.18 20.93
CA VAL A 100 -120.30 -37.69 21.55
C VAL A 100 -120.62 -39.05 20.95
N ASP A 101 -120.75 -40.08 21.80
CA ASP A 101 -121.09 -41.42 21.35
C ASP A 101 -122.56 -41.50 20.88
N SER A 102 -122.94 -42.62 20.28
CA SER A 102 -124.31 -42.86 19.79
C SER A 102 -125.39 -42.86 20.88
N TYR A 103 -125.01 -42.78 22.16
CA TYR A 103 -125.90 -42.71 23.32
C TYR A 103 -125.98 -41.31 23.93
N GLY A 104 -125.30 -40.32 23.33
CA GLY A 104 -125.25 -38.96 23.85
C GLY A 104 -124.24 -38.77 24.99
N ASN A 105 -123.40 -39.76 25.30
CA ASN A 105 -122.37 -39.62 26.32
C ASN A 105 -121.08 -39.10 25.70
N GLN A 106 -120.39 -38.22 26.42
CA GLN A 106 -119.12 -37.64 25.99
C GLN A 106 -118.01 -38.05 26.95
N GLN A 107 -116.99 -38.74 26.44
CA GLN A 107 -115.87 -39.17 27.27
C GLN A 107 -114.92 -37.99 27.53
N GLN A 108 -114.61 -37.77 28.81
CA GLN A 108 -113.64 -36.75 29.22
C GLN A 108 -112.24 -37.36 29.36
N TYR A 109 -111.25 -36.65 28.85
CA TYR A 109 -109.82 -36.97 28.94
C TYR A 109 -109.12 -35.87 29.73
N THR A 110 -108.03 -36.23 30.39
CA THR A 110 -107.10 -35.28 31.01
C THR A 110 -105.91 -35.08 30.08
N VAL A 111 -105.49 -33.85 29.82
CA VAL A 111 -104.27 -33.57 29.06
C VAL A 111 -103.25 -32.88 29.95
N THR A 112 -102.02 -33.39 29.94
CA THR A 112 -100.87 -32.80 30.64
C THR A 112 -99.93 -32.18 29.62
N TRP A 113 -99.38 -31.02 29.95
CA TRP A 113 -98.50 -30.24 29.09
C TRP A 113 -97.11 -30.10 29.71
N SER A 114 -96.07 -30.09 28.88
CA SER A 114 -94.67 -29.86 29.27
C SER A 114 -93.99 -28.94 28.26
N PHE A 115 -93.01 -28.17 28.74
CA PHE A 115 -92.27 -27.20 27.94
C PHE A 115 -90.80 -27.59 27.89
N LYS A 116 -90.15 -27.33 26.76
CA LYS A 116 -88.69 -27.42 26.60
C LYS A 116 -88.14 -26.06 26.17
N ALA A 117 -87.01 -25.67 26.75
CA ALA A 117 -86.37 -24.38 26.56
C ALA A 117 -85.87 -24.24 25.11
N PRO A 118 -86.12 -23.09 24.44
CA PRO A 118 -85.46 -22.77 23.18
C PRO A 118 -84.03 -22.24 23.42
N GLU A 119 -83.12 -22.51 22.49
CA GLU A 119 -81.84 -21.77 22.40
C GLU A 119 -82.14 -20.30 22.05
N VAL A 120 -81.36 -19.37 22.61
CA VAL A 120 -81.53 -17.92 22.36
C VAL A 120 -80.17 -17.31 22.06
N ASP A 121 -80.02 -16.76 20.86
CA ASP A 121 -78.76 -16.10 20.43
C ASP A 121 -78.35 -14.99 21.42
N GLY A 122 -77.07 -15.01 21.83
CA GLY A 122 -76.52 -14.08 22.82
C GLY A 122 -76.81 -14.44 24.28
N TYR A 123 -77.40 -15.61 24.55
CA TYR A 123 -77.69 -16.09 25.88
C TYR A 123 -77.28 -17.56 26.07
N GLN A 124 -76.66 -17.86 27.19
CA GLN A 124 -76.42 -19.22 27.66
C GLN A 124 -77.60 -19.69 28.51
N LEU A 125 -78.11 -20.88 28.20
CA LEU A 125 -79.24 -21.51 28.88
C LEU A 125 -78.75 -22.46 30.00
N GLU A 126 -79.31 -22.30 31.20
CA GLU A 126 -79.24 -23.27 32.28
C GLU A 126 -80.66 -23.76 32.65
N GLU A 127 -80.90 -25.07 32.51
CA GLU A 127 -82.17 -25.70 32.88
C GLU A 127 -82.08 -26.33 34.28
N THR A 128 -82.92 -25.87 35.20
CA THR A 128 -83.01 -26.40 36.57
C THR A 128 -84.43 -26.87 36.88
N ASP A 129 -84.60 -27.66 37.94
CA ASP A 129 -85.94 -28.03 38.44
C ASP A 129 -86.80 -26.79 38.83
N SER A 130 -86.16 -25.64 39.08
CA SER A 130 -86.79 -24.36 39.43
C SER A 130 -87.15 -23.46 38.25
N GLY A 131 -86.69 -23.76 37.03
CA GLY A 131 -86.96 -22.94 35.84
C GLY A 131 -85.79 -22.86 34.87
N TRP A 132 -85.93 -22.00 33.86
CA TRP A 132 -84.90 -21.73 32.87
C TRP A 132 -84.20 -20.41 33.17
N THR A 133 -82.87 -20.41 33.21
CA THR A 133 -82.07 -19.20 33.36
C THR A 133 -81.34 -18.93 32.06
N TYR A 134 -81.54 -17.75 31.49
CA TYR A 134 -80.81 -17.25 30.33
C TYR A 134 -79.86 -16.16 30.79
N THR A 135 -78.57 -16.43 30.74
CA THR A 135 -77.52 -15.46 31.08
C THR A 135 -76.97 -14.86 29.81
N ARG A 136 -76.94 -13.53 29.71
CA ARG A 136 -76.34 -12.86 28.54
C ARG A 136 -74.86 -13.24 28.46
N VAL A 137 -74.41 -13.60 27.27
CA VAL A 137 -73.02 -13.93 26.98
C VAL A 137 -72.49 -13.06 25.84
N GLU A 138 -71.19 -12.83 25.84
CA GLU A 138 -70.47 -12.15 24.75
C GLU A 138 -69.13 -12.82 24.49
N ASP A 139 -68.65 -12.68 23.25
CA ASP A 139 -67.32 -13.16 22.88
C ASP A 139 -66.25 -12.19 23.37
N PHE A 140 -65.20 -12.72 23.97
CA PHE A 140 -64.02 -11.96 24.33
C PHE A 140 -62.97 -12.13 23.24
N THR A 141 -62.61 -11.04 22.58
CA THR A 141 -61.68 -11.06 21.45
C THR A 141 -60.49 -10.17 21.73
N PHE A 142 -59.26 -10.63 21.49
CA PHE A 142 -58.06 -9.77 21.57
C PHE A 142 -57.02 -10.18 20.54
N THR A 143 -56.04 -9.32 20.28
CA THR A 143 -54.94 -9.61 19.35
C THR A 143 -53.69 -10.01 20.11
N LEU A 144 -53.14 -11.19 19.83
CA LEU A 144 -51.76 -11.53 20.15
C LEU A 144 -50.86 -11.02 19.02
N ALA A 145 -49.81 -10.26 19.32
CA ALA A 145 -48.85 -9.78 18.34
C ALA A 145 -47.42 -10.05 18.79
N LEU A 146 -46.67 -10.79 17.98
CA LEU A 146 -45.26 -11.07 18.25
C LEU A 146 -44.38 -10.07 17.48
N ARG A 147 -43.47 -9.40 18.19
CA ARG A 147 -42.52 -8.42 17.62
C ARG A 147 -41.10 -8.93 17.82
N ARG A 148 -40.56 -9.56 16.78
CA ARG A 148 -39.21 -10.14 16.79
C ARG A 148 -38.26 -9.52 15.77
N GLY A 149 -38.70 -8.46 15.05
CA GLY A 149 -37.94 -7.83 13.97
C GLY A 149 -37.48 -8.80 12.88
N GLY A 150 -36.59 -8.41 11.95
CA GLY A 150 -35.87 -9.36 11.08
C GLY A 150 -36.67 -10.20 10.07
N VAL A 151 -36.00 -11.21 9.49
CA VAL A 151 -36.59 -12.18 8.55
C VAL A 151 -36.73 -13.51 9.29
N PHE A 152 -37.91 -13.74 9.86
CA PHE A 152 -38.27 -15.01 10.49
C PHE A 152 -39.27 -15.78 9.64
N GLU A 153 -39.35 -17.09 9.85
CA GLU A 153 -40.51 -17.86 9.40
C GLU A 153 -41.76 -17.36 10.13
N GLU A 154 -42.90 -17.31 9.43
CA GLU A 154 -44.18 -16.84 9.99
C GLU A 154 -44.56 -17.63 11.26
N LEU A 155 -45.10 -16.92 12.27
CA LEU A 155 -45.53 -17.51 13.53
C LEU A 155 -46.59 -18.59 13.29
N THR A 156 -46.29 -19.83 13.65
CA THR A 156 -47.21 -20.95 13.51
C THR A 156 -48.26 -20.97 14.62
N SER A 157 -49.39 -21.66 14.40
CA SER A 157 -50.45 -21.78 15.41
C SER A 157 -49.99 -22.52 16.66
N GLU A 158 -49.13 -23.55 16.52
CA GLU A 158 -48.54 -24.28 17.65
C GLU A 158 -47.66 -23.37 18.52
N GLN A 159 -46.89 -22.50 17.89
CA GLN A 159 -46.06 -21.51 18.59
C GLN A 159 -46.91 -20.44 19.29
N ALA A 160 -47.98 -19.95 18.64
CA ALA A 160 -48.92 -19.03 19.26
C ALA A 160 -49.64 -19.65 20.47
N GLU A 161 -50.00 -20.94 20.41
CA GLU A 161 -50.56 -21.70 21.54
C GLU A 161 -49.59 -21.76 22.72
N LYS A 162 -48.30 -22.05 22.47
CA LYS A 162 -47.27 -22.06 23.52
C LYS A 162 -47.10 -20.71 24.21
N LEU A 163 -47.10 -19.63 23.43
CA LEU A 163 -47.02 -18.26 23.96
C LEU A 163 -48.26 -17.93 24.81
N LEU A 164 -49.46 -18.29 24.36
CA LEU A 164 -50.70 -18.09 25.12
C LEU A 164 -50.77 -18.92 26.40
N GLY A 165 -50.08 -20.06 26.47
CA GLY A 165 -49.97 -20.89 27.66
C GLY A 165 -49.41 -20.15 28.89
N GLN A 166 -48.70 -19.04 28.68
CA GLN A 166 -48.14 -18.22 29.76
C GLN A 166 -49.17 -17.22 30.34
N PHE A 167 -50.36 -17.13 29.74
CA PHE A 167 -51.41 -16.18 30.10
C PHE A 167 -52.64 -16.90 30.64
N SER A 168 -53.48 -16.16 31.35
CA SER A 168 -54.73 -16.66 31.90
C SER A 168 -55.85 -15.65 31.68
N LEU A 169 -57.07 -16.16 31.46
CA LEU A 169 -58.28 -15.37 31.53
C LEU A 169 -58.62 -15.13 33.00
N GLN A 170 -58.69 -13.87 33.37
CA GLN A 170 -59.07 -13.42 34.69
C GLN A 170 -60.33 -12.57 34.59
N GLY A 171 -61.03 -12.40 35.70
CA GLY A 171 -62.16 -11.49 35.73
C GLY A 171 -62.61 -11.16 37.14
N GLN A 172 -63.53 -10.20 37.23
CA GLN A 172 -64.14 -9.83 38.50
C GLN A 172 -65.54 -9.26 38.29
N THR A 173 -66.25 -9.08 39.39
CA THR A 173 -67.53 -8.36 39.41
C THR A 173 -67.34 -6.83 39.46
N ASN A 174 -67.96 -6.12 38.52
CA ASN A 174 -67.96 -4.65 38.41
C ASN A 174 -68.90 -4.00 39.44
N ARG A 175 -68.50 -3.95 40.71
CA ARG A 175 -69.11 -3.05 41.71
C ARG A 175 -68.16 -1.90 42.02
N THR A 176 -68.66 -0.67 41.99
CA THR A 176 -67.91 0.52 42.43
C THR A 176 -67.45 0.35 43.88
N GLN A 177 -66.14 0.07 44.04
CA GLN A 177 -65.27 0.14 45.22
C GLN A 177 -65.91 -0.08 46.60
N GLU A 178 -65.99 -1.35 47.00
CA GLU A 178 -65.68 -1.89 48.34
C GLU A 178 -65.95 -3.42 48.39
N ASP A 179 -66.72 -3.97 47.43
CA ASP A 179 -67.12 -5.39 47.37
C ASP A 179 -66.89 -6.05 45.97
N SER A 180 -65.79 -5.76 45.28
CA SER A 180 -65.45 -6.49 44.03
C SER A 180 -64.93 -7.89 44.36
N VAL A 181 -65.56 -8.92 43.79
CA VAL A 181 -65.16 -10.33 43.97
C VAL A 181 -64.43 -10.82 42.72
N PRO A 182 -63.16 -11.25 42.83
CA PRO A 182 -62.42 -11.91 41.75
C PRO A 182 -63.07 -13.25 41.34
N LEU A 183 -63.00 -13.56 40.06
CA LEU A 183 -63.30 -14.89 39.53
C LEU A 183 -62.05 -15.79 39.64
N GLU A 184 -62.26 -17.11 39.56
CA GLU A 184 -61.13 -18.04 39.41
C GLU A 184 -60.44 -17.79 38.07
N SER A 185 -59.12 -17.65 38.12
CA SER A 185 -58.27 -17.53 36.93
C SER A 185 -58.28 -18.84 36.16
N GLN A 186 -58.43 -18.76 34.84
CA GLN A 186 -58.48 -19.93 33.96
C GLN A 186 -57.33 -19.87 32.96
N ALA A 187 -56.50 -20.91 32.94
CA ALA A 187 -55.45 -21.04 31.95
C ALA A 187 -56.04 -21.31 30.56
N PHE A 188 -55.37 -20.88 29.49
CA PHE A 188 -55.83 -21.13 28.12
C PHE A 188 -55.96 -22.62 27.77
N ALA A 189 -55.23 -23.50 28.46
CA ALA A 189 -55.37 -24.96 28.32
C ALA A 189 -56.71 -25.51 28.85
N GLU A 190 -57.42 -24.75 29.68
CA GLU A 190 -58.69 -25.14 30.32
C GLU A 190 -59.90 -24.47 29.68
N LEU A 191 -59.67 -23.55 28.73
CA LEU A 191 -60.70 -22.76 28.05
C LEU A 191 -61.06 -23.34 26.68
N GLU A 192 -62.32 -23.17 26.27
CA GLU A 192 -62.68 -23.26 24.87
C GLU A 192 -62.39 -21.90 24.21
N TRP A 193 -61.59 -21.89 23.14
CA TRP A 193 -61.23 -20.69 22.40
C TRP A 193 -60.83 -21.03 20.97
N THR A 194 -60.76 -20.03 20.11
CA THR A 194 -60.31 -20.15 18.72
C THR A 194 -59.31 -19.05 18.38
N MET A 195 -58.48 -19.29 17.37
CA MET A 195 -57.59 -18.29 16.81
C MET A 195 -57.78 -18.13 15.31
N ALA A 196 -57.54 -16.92 14.81
CA ALA A 196 -57.45 -16.61 13.40
C ALA A 196 -56.12 -15.90 13.12
N ALA A 197 -55.37 -16.39 12.14
CA ALA A 197 -54.12 -15.76 11.71
C ALA A 197 -54.39 -14.36 11.13
N GLY A 198 -53.63 -13.38 11.60
CA GLY A 198 -53.55 -12.04 11.04
C GLY A 198 -52.29 -11.85 10.18
N SER A 199 -51.81 -10.62 10.09
CA SER A 199 -50.59 -10.26 9.36
C SER A 199 -49.45 -9.93 10.33
N ASN A 200 -48.19 -10.14 9.92
CA ASN A 200 -47.01 -9.78 10.71
C ASN A 200 -46.99 -10.46 12.10
N ASP A 201 -47.03 -11.79 12.11
CA ASP A 201 -46.99 -12.61 13.34
C ASP A 201 -48.05 -12.23 14.39
N SER A 202 -49.26 -11.94 13.92
CA SER A 202 -50.40 -11.65 14.79
C SER A 202 -51.48 -12.72 14.70
N TYR A 203 -52.19 -12.97 15.80
CA TYR A 203 -53.36 -13.83 15.87
C TYR A 203 -54.50 -13.11 16.60
N THR A 204 -55.72 -13.21 16.08
CA THR A 204 -56.93 -12.81 16.81
C THR A 204 -57.44 -14.00 17.60
N ILE A 205 -57.48 -13.86 18.92
CA ILE A 205 -57.91 -14.90 19.86
C ILE A 205 -59.35 -14.59 20.29
N THR A 206 -60.23 -15.59 20.22
CA THR A 206 -61.65 -15.47 20.59
C THR A 206 -62.03 -16.52 21.61
N ILE A 207 -62.46 -16.08 22.79
CA ILE A 207 -63.05 -16.92 23.84
C ILE A 207 -64.57 -16.70 23.76
N PRO A 208 -65.33 -17.66 23.23
CA PRO A 208 -66.75 -17.46 22.97
C PRO A 208 -67.60 -17.56 24.24
N ASN A 209 -68.76 -16.93 24.20
CA ASN A 209 -69.84 -17.11 25.18
C ASN A 209 -69.47 -16.83 26.67
N LEU A 210 -68.66 -15.81 26.96
CA LEU A 210 -68.38 -15.43 28.35
C LEU A 210 -69.59 -14.72 28.98
N PRO A 211 -70.04 -15.12 30.19
CA PRO A 211 -71.16 -14.48 30.88
C PRO A 211 -70.93 -13.00 31.17
N CYS A 212 -71.82 -12.12 30.73
CA CYS A 212 -71.73 -10.69 31.04
C CYS A 212 -72.09 -10.38 32.50
N TYR A 213 -72.76 -11.31 33.19
CA TYR A 213 -73.26 -11.13 34.56
C TYR A 213 -73.12 -12.43 35.36
N ASN A 214 -72.91 -12.31 36.67
CA ASN A 214 -72.93 -13.46 37.57
C ASN A 214 -74.37 -13.90 37.93
N GLU A 215 -74.51 -14.99 38.69
CA GLU A 215 -75.81 -15.53 39.16
C GLU A 215 -76.68 -14.51 39.94
N LYS A 216 -76.08 -13.44 40.47
CA LYS A 216 -76.77 -12.37 41.20
C LYS A 216 -77.13 -11.17 40.32
N GLY A 217 -76.82 -11.22 39.02
CA GLY A 217 -77.05 -10.15 38.06
C GLY A 217 -76.03 -9.00 38.14
N HIS A 218 -74.89 -9.19 38.80
CA HIS A 218 -73.82 -8.19 38.82
C HIS A 218 -72.96 -8.30 37.54
N PRO A 219 -72.59 -7.19 36.88
CA PRO A 219 -71.77 -7.25 35.67
C PRO A 219 -70.39 -7.86 35.93
N LEU A 220 -69.88 -8.60 34.95
CA LEU A 220 -68.56 -9.20 34.94
C LEU A 220 -67.65 -8.48 33.96
N THR A 221 -66.39 -8.28 34.36
CA THR A 221 -65.33 -7.78 33.48
C THR A 221 -64.25 -8.83 33.41
N TYR A 222 -63.80 -9.11 32.19
CA TYR A 222 -62.72 -10.04 31.90
C TYR A 222 -61.51 -9.31 31.36
N TRP A 223 -60.33 -9.87 31.61
CA TRP A 223 -59.08 -9.47 30.99
C TRP A 223 -58.15 -10.67 30.89
N VAL A 224 -57.17 -10.58 29.99
CA VAL A 224 -56.07 -11.53 29.88
C VAL A 224 -54.81 -10.88 30.44
N ALA A 225 -54.16 -11.59 31.35
CA ALA A 225 -52.87 -11.18 31.90
C ALA A 225 -51.96 -12.39 32.09
N GLU A 226 -50.67 -12.12 32.26
CA GLU A 226 -49.66 -13.12 32.61
C GLU A 226 -50.09 -13.92 33.84
N THR A 227 -49.85 -15.24 33.82
CA THR A 227 -50.30 -16.17 34.86
C THR A 227 -49.52 -16.02 36.16
N ASP A 228 -48.20 -15.79 36.09
CA ASP A 228 -47.33 -15.55 37.25
C ASP A 228 -46.89 -14.08 37.29
N GLN A 229 -47.56 -13.27 38.11
CA GLN A 229 -47.30 -11.83 38.22
C GLN A 229 -46.33 -11.47 39.36
N GLU A 230 -45.83 -12.44 40.13
CA GLU A 230 -45.03 -12.18 41.34
C GLU A 230 -43.63 -12.86 41.31
N GLY A 231 -43.33 -13.66 40.27
CA GLY A 231 -42.05 -14.33 40.05
C GLY A 231 -40.91 -13.42 39.58
N GLN A 232 -39.68 -13.97 39.52
CA GLN A 232 -38.48 -13.25 39.03
C GLN A 232 -38.51 -12.94 37.52
N GLY A 233 -39.47 -13.49 36.77
CA GLY A 233 -39.71 -13.25 35.34
C GLY A 233 -40.95 -12.42 35.03
N ALA A 234 -41.66 -11.89 36.04
CA ALA A 234 -42.90 -11.14 35.82
C ALA A 234 -42.71 -9.99 34.81
N GLY A 235 -43.55 -9.96 33.79
CA GLY A 235 -43.49 -8.99 32.69
C GLY A 235 -42.69 -9.46 31.47
N GLU A 236 -42.11 -10.67 31.48
CA GLU A 236 -41.40 -11.25 30.34
C GLU A 236 -41.71 -12.75 30.19
N VAL A 237 -41.93 -13.22 28.96
CA VAL A 237 -41.96 -14.65 28.65
C VAL A 237 -40.54 -15.12 28.37
N THR A 238 -39.98 -15.91 29.29
CA THR A 238 -38.60 -16.40 29.24
C THR A 238 -38.45 -17.66 28.39
N PHE A 239 -37.22 -17.95 27.96
CA PHE A 239 -36.93 -19.17 27.20
C PHE A 239 -37.17 -20.46 28.00
N GLU A 240 -37.00 -20.43 29.32
CA GLU A 240 -37.26 -21.58 30.20
C GLU A 240 -38.76 -21.92 30.25
N GLU A 241 -39.63 -20.91 30.31
CA GLU A 241 -41.09 -21.06 30.29
C GLU A 241 -41.62 -21.61 28.96
N LEU A 242 -40.85 -21.43 27.88
CA LEU A 242 -41.15 -21.98 26.55
C LEU A 242 -40.47 -23.34 26.31
N GLU A 243 -40.07 -24.05 27.37
CA GLU A 243 -39.40 -25.36 27.31
C GLU A 243 -38.12 -25.36 26.43
N SER A 244 -37.45 -24.21 26.32
CA SER A 244 -36.28 -24.02 25.46
C SER A 244 -36.55 -24.28 23.97
N ASP A 245 -37.75 -23.95 23.48
CA ASP A 245 -38.12 -24.08 22.08
C ASP A 245 -37.39 -23.04 21.19
N THR A 246 -36.31 -23.49 20.55
CA THR A 246 -35.47 -22.67 19.65
C THR A 246 -36.18 -22.25 18.36
N SER A 247 -37.42 -22.71 18.10
CA SER A 247 -38.22 -22.23 16.97
C SER A 247 -38.89 -20.87 17.24
N LEU A 248 -39.06 -20.50 18.51
CA LEU A 248 -39.63 -19.20 18.94
C LEU A 248 -38.54 -18.16 19.19
N LEU A 249 -37.44 -18.58 19.81
CA LEU A 249 -36.26 -17.76 20.09
C LEU A 249 -35.07 -18.28 19.27
N PRO A 250 -34.73 -17.58 18.17
CA PRO A 250 -33.56 -17.92 17.38
C PRO A 250 -32.29 -17.75 18.22
N GLU A 251 -31.35 -18.67 18.00
CA GLU A 251 -29.99 -18.73 18.58
C GLU A 251 -29.86 -19.37 19.97
N GLY A 252 -30.92 -19.58 20.74
CA GLY A 252 -30.81 -20.23 22.06
C GLY A 252 -29.74 -19.56 22.96
N GLU A 253 -29.51 -18.26 22.76
CA GLU A 253 -28.58 -17.49 23.58
C GLU A 253 -29.20 -17.32 24.97
N ASP A 254 -28.52 -17.84 26.00
CA ASP A 254 -28.90 -17.65 27.40
C ASP A 254 -29.16 -16.16 27.69
N GLY A 255 -30.41 -15.81 28.00
CA GLY A 255 -30.80 -14.45 28.42
C GLY A 255 -31.74 -13.68 27.47
N ASP A 256 -32.22 -14.27 26.37
CA ASP A 256 -33.30 -13.70 25.57
C ASP A 256 -34.70 -14.06 26.12
N SER A 257 -35.64 -13.12 26.00
CA SER A 257 -37.03 -13.25 26.45
C SER A 257 -37.97 -12.41 25.57
N PHE A 258 -39.28 -12.55 25.75
CA PHE A 258 -40.27 -11.64 25.16
C PHE A 258 -40.84 -10.72 26.23
N ALA A 259 -40.51 -9.42 26.16
CA ALA A 259 -41.14 -8.41 26.99
C ALA A 259 -42.64 -8.31 26.68
N ILE A 260 -43.45 -8.38 27.73
CA ILE A 260 -44.91 -8.34 27.66
C ILE A 260 -45.37 -6.88 27.68
N SER A 261 -46.24 -6.52 26.75
CA SER A 261 -46.88 -5.21 26.72
C SER A 261 -48.36 -5.33 26.35
N TYR A 262 -49.15 -4.45 26.96
CA TYR A 262 -50.60 -4.44 26.83
C TYR A 262 -51.05 -3.11 26.22
N ASP A 263 -51.68 -3.16 25.05
CA ASP A 263 -52.20 -1.99 24.36
C ASP A 263 -53.73 -2.10 24.26
N ASN A 264 -54.43 -1.25 25.02
CA ASN A 264 -55.89 -1.16 25.00
C ASN A 264 -56.38 0.12 24.31
N ALA A 265 -55.53 0.79 23.51
CA ALA A 265 -55.93 1.99 22.80
C ALA A 265 -57.17 1.73 21.92
N GLY A 266 -58.29 2.36 22.26
CA GLY A 266 -59.57 2.17 21.58
C GLY A 266 -60.53 1.21 22.26
N VAL A 267 -60.17 0.60 23.40
CA VAL A 267 -61.10 -0.14 24.26
C VAL A 267 -61.81 0.82 25.21
N ASP A 268 -63.14 0.81 25.18
CA ASP A 268 -63.99 1.63 26.06
C ASP A 268 -63.71 1.31 27.55
N ASP A 269 -63.63 2.35 28.37
CA ASP A 269 -63.37 2.29 29.83
C ASP A 269 -62.05 1.61 30.30
N ALA A 270 -61.25 1.07 29.38
CA ALA A 270 -59.98 0.41 29.67
C ALA A 270 -58.77 0.95 28.89
N GLY A 271 -58.95 1.99 28.07
CA GLY A 271 -57.93 2.46 27.12
C GLY A 271 -56.62 3.00 27.71
N SER A 272 -56.54 3.25 29.02
CA SER A 272 -55.30 3.63 29.71
C SER A 272 -54.61 2.47 30.45
N SER A 273 -55.16 1.26 30.39
CA SER A 273 -54.60 0.09 31.08
C SER A 273 -53.41 -0.47 30.31
N VAL A 274 -52.30 -0.71 31.02
CA VAL A 274 -51.02 -1.20 30.47
C VAL A 274 -50.52 -2.47 31.18
N THR A 275 -51.34 -3.09 32.02
CA THR A 275 -50.97 -4.28 32.81
C THR A 275 -51.77 -5.53 32.44
N GLN A 276 -52.79 -5.39 31.60
CA GLN A 276 -53.69 -6.47 31.18
C GLN A 276 -54.42 -6.12 29.87
N THR A 277 -54.82 -7.14 29.11
CA THR A 277 -55.56 -6.98 27.84
C THR A 277 -57.06 -7.15 28.05
N TYR A 278 -57.86 -6.21 27.59
CA TYR A 278 -59.32 -6.31 27.58
C TYR A 278 -59.86 -6.71 26.19
N SER A 279 -61.16 -7.02 26.10
CA SER A 279 -61.78 -7.34 24.82
C SER A 279 -61.64 -6.16 23.85
N GLY A 280 -61.10 -6.41 22.66
CA GLY A 280 -60.72 -5.43 21.65
C GLY A 280 -59.27 -4.95 21.72
N GLY A 281 -58.54 -5.27 22.79
CA GLY A 281 -57.16 -4.87 23.01
C GLY A 281 -56.12 -5.78 22.33
N GLN A 282 -54.84 -5.45 22.55
CA GLN A 282 -53.68 -6.14 22.00
C GLN A 282 -52.69 -6.53 23.12
N LEU A 283 -52.32 -7.81 23.13
CA LEU A 283 -51.19 -8.38 23.85
C LEU A 283 -49.99 -8.43 22.90
N ALA A 284 -48.96 -7.63 23.16
CA ALA A 284 -47.75 -7.61 22.35
C ALA A 284 -46.55 -8.20 23.11
N LEU A 285 -45.91 -9.17 22.49
CA LEU A 285 -44.71 -9.86 22.98
C LEU A 285 -43.51 -9.41 22.14
N THR A 286 -42.56 -8.70 22.74
CA THR A 286 -41.44 -8.09 22.01
C THR A 286 -40.12 -8.72 22.40
N LEU A 287 -39.38 -9.23 21.41
CA LEU A 287 -38.09 -9.88 21.63
C LEU A 287 -37.11 -8.90 22.29
N THR A 288 -36.57 -9.29 23.44
CA THR A 288 -35.63 -8.51 24.24
C THR A 288 -34.50 -9.40 24.76
N GLY A 289 -33.42 -8.78 25.21
CA GLY A 289 -32.22 -9.45 25.67
C GLY A 289 -31.06 -8.47 25.84
N THR A 290 -29.99 -8.92 26.48
CA THR A 290 -28.79 -8.11 26.69
C THR A 290 -27.55 -8.77 26.09
N THR A 291 -26.60 -7.95 25.65
CA THR A 291 -25.31 -8.38 25.11
C THR A 291 -24.18 -7.54 25.69
N ARG A 292 -22.93 -7.90 25.41
CA ARG A 292 -21.75 -7.13 25.81
C ARG A 292 -20.85 -6.89 24.60
N TYR A 293 -20.22 -5.73 24.58
CA TYR A 293 -19.24 -5.39 23.57
C TYR A 293 -17.82 -5.52 24.14
N GLN A 294 -16.95 -6.22 23.42
CA GLN A 294 -15.52 -6.25 23.67
C GLN A 294 -14.78 -6.44 22.34
N ALA A 295 -13.71 -5.69 22.10
CA ALA A 295 -12.82 -5.89 20.96
C ALA A 295 -11.34 -5.68 21.38
N THR A 296 -10.42 -5.89 20.45
CA THR A 296 -8.98 -5.79 20.68
C THR A 296 -8.39 -4.64 19.87
N LYS A 297 -7.50 -3.84 20.46
CA LYS A 297 -6.72 -2.80 19.78
C LYS A 297 -5.23 -3.17 19.82
N ILE A 298 -4.54 -3.11 18.69
CA ILE A 298 -3.09 -3.38 18.57
C ILE A 298 -2.37 -2.14 18.02
N TRP A 299 -1.20 -1.78 18.57
CA TRP A 299 -0.26 -0.84 17.95
C TRP A 299 0.88 -1.62 17.29
N LEU A 300 1.11 -1.40 16.01
CA LEU A 300 2.21 -2.02 15.25
C LEU A 300 3.32 -0.99 15.08
N ASP A 301 4.00 -0.71 16.19
CA ASP A 301 5.09 0.26 16.30
C ASP A 301 6.35 -0.33 16.94
N ASN A 302 6.47 -1.67 16.94
CA ASN A 302 7.58 -2.41 17.53
C ASN A 302 7.84 -2.07 19.01
N GLY A 303 6.77 -1.79 19.77
CA GLY A 303 6.83 -1.43 21.19
C GLY A 303 7.24 0.03 21.47
N ASP A 304 7.42 0.86 20.44
CA ASP A 304 7.78 2.27 20.58
C ASP A 304 6.55 3.14 20.88
N ALA A 305 6.23 3.29 22.18
CA ALA A 305 5.13 4.12 22.63
C ALA A 305 5.35 5.64 22.47
N SER A 306 6.57 6.10 22.12
CA SER A 306 6.97 7.52 22.21
C SER A 306 6.31 8.46 21.20
N GLY A 307 5.50 7.93 20.28
CA GLY A 307 4.72 8.70 19.30
C GLY A 307 3.27 8.24 19.12
N ARG A 308 2.71 7.49 20.08
CA ARG A 308 1.32 7.04 20.02
C ARG A 308 0.36 8.24 20.20
N PRO A 309 -0.55 8.49 19.24
CA PRO A 309 -1.59 9.50 19.43
C PRO A 309 -2.63 9.04 20.46
N GLN A 310 -3.38 9.99 21.02
CA GLN A 310 -4.52 9.66 21.88
C GLN A 310 -5.59 8.93 21.04
N ALA A 311 -6.01 7.76 21.53
CA ALA A 311 -7.04 6.95 20.88
C ALA A 311 -8.35 7.01 21.67
N GLU A 312 -9.39 7.49 21.00
CA GLU A 312 -10.75 7.57 21.51
C GLU A 312 -11.63 6.61 20.72
N PHE A 313 -12.45 5.84 21.42
CA PHE A 313 -13.39 4.91 20.82
C PHE A 313 -14.81 5.36 21.12
N ALA A 314 -15.67 5.37 20.11
CA ALA A 314 -17.10 5.56 20.28
C ALA A 314 -17.83 4.26 19.93
N LEU A 315 -18.86 3.91 20.70
CA LEU A 315 -19.71 2.77 20.41
C LEU A 315 -20.81 3.17 19.42
N TRP A 316 -20.99 2.36 18.39
CA TRP A 316 -22.00 2.53 17.33
C TRP A 316 -22.86 1.28 17.23
N ARG A 317 -24.12 1.47 16.83
CA ARG A 317 -25.04 0.36 16.54
C ARG A 317 -25.88 0.62 15.29
N TYR A 318 -26.28 -0.45 14.62
CA TYR A 318 -27.30 -0.46 13.57
C TYR A 318 -28.13 -1.73 13.65
N ILE A 319 -29.26 -1.79 12.93
CA ILE A 319 -30.15 -2.95 12.94
C ILE A 319 -29.73 -3.93 11.85
N VAL A 320 -29.78 -5.23 12.14
CA VAL A 320 -29.56 -6.30 11.15
C VAL A 320 -30.38 -6.06 9.87
N GLY A 321 -29.77 -6.28 8.70
CA GLY A 321 -30.36 -5.97 7.39
C GLY A 321 -30.16 -4.51 6.93
N SER A 322 -29.66 -3.64 7.80
CA SER A 322 -29.17 -2.30 7.45
C SER A 322 -27.68 -2.33 7.09
N GLN A 323 -27.14 -1.20 6.62
CA GLN A 323 -25.72 -1.07 6.24
C GLN A 323 -24.89 -0.43 7.36
N PRO A 324 -23.59 -0.76 7.52
CA PRO A 324 -22.73 -0.19 8.56
C PRO A 324 -22.66 1.35 8.54
N ASN A 325 -22.74 1.97 7.36
CA ASN A 325 -22.76 3.43 7.23
C ASN A 325 -24.04 4.10 7.77
N GLN A 326 -25.09 3.33 8.10
CA GLN A 326 -26.30 3.80 8.78
C GLN A 326 -26.20 3.67 10.30
N ALA A 327 -25.07 3.20 10.82
CA ALA A 327 -24.86 3.10 12.26
C ALA A 327 -25.01 4.46 12.93
N SER A 328 -25.59 4.42 14.13
CA SER A 328 -25.76 5.58 14.99
C SER A 328 -24.96 5.37 16.27
N GLN A 329 -24.32 6.45 16.74
CA GLN A 329 -23.57 6.43 17.99
C GLN A 329 -24.53 6.17 19.17
N VAL A 330 -24.13 5.26 20.05
CA VAL A 330 -24.95 4.79 21.17
C VAL A 330 -24.94 5.84 22.28
N ARG A 331 -26.12 6.14 22.84
CA ARG A 331 -26.28 6.99 24.02
C ARG A 331 -26.35 6.15 25.27
N LEU A 332 -25.86 6.67 26.39
CA LEU A 332 -25.87 5.94 27.66
C LEU A 332 -27.31 5.65 28.13
N SER A 333 -28.22 6.61 27.97
CA SER A 333 -29.68 6.45 28.20
C SER A 333 -30.34 5.37 27.35
N ASP A 334 -29.77 5.02 26.18
CA ASP A 334 -30.27 3.93 25.33
C ASP A 334 -29.71 2.56 25.74
N ALA A 335 -28.67 2.54 26.57
CA ALA A 335 -27.93 1.34 26.94
C ALA A 335 -28.18 0.92 28.40
N VAL A 336 -28.38 1.88 29.30
CA VAL A 336 -28.52 1.65 30.75
C VAL A 336 -29.71 2.43 31.29
N GLU A 337 -30.55 1.76 32.07
CA GLU A 337 -31.68 2.39 32.74
C GLU A 337 -31.20 3.52 33.68
N GLY A 338 -31.80 4.71 33.55
CA GLY A 338 -31.38 5.90 34.29
C GLY A 338 -30.09 6.57 33.78
N GLY A 339 -29.52 6.08 32.66
CA GLY A 339 -28.40 6.72 31.97
C GLY A 339 -28.73 8.12 31.46
N ASP A 340 -27.71 8.97 31.34
CA ASP A 340 -27.87 10.31 30.80
C ASP A 340 -27.81 10.33 29.26
N ASN A 341 -28.02 11.50 28.66
CA ASN A 341 -28.07 11.65 27.21
C ASN A 341 -26.67 11.80 26.57
N THR A 342 -25.60 11.35 27.23
CA THR A 342 -24.23 11.38 26.68
C THR A 342 -23.97 10.20 25.75
N PHE A 343 -22.93 10.29 24.91
CA PHE A 343 -22.52 9.19 24.05
C PHE A 343 -21.62 8.21 24.79
N VAL A 344 -21.73 6.94 24.43
CA VAL A 344 -20.88 5.86 24.97
C VAL A 344 -19.52 5.92 24.27
N GLU A 345 -18.54 6.45 24.99
CA GLU A 345 -17.18 6.66 24.52
C GLU A 345 -16.18 6.14 25.56
N MET A 346 -14.98 5.76 25.12
CA MET A 346 -13.85 5.46 25.99
C MET A 346 -12.57 6.05 25.42
N THR A 347 -11.66 6.43 26.30
CA THR A 347 -10.32 6.91 25.93
C THR A 347 -9.30 5.93 26.48
N LEU A 348 -8.39 5.44 25.63
CA LEU A 348 -7.22 4.71 26.13
C LEU A 348 -6.28 5.71 26.81
N SER A 349 -6.04 5.55 28.12
CA SER A 349 -5.22 6.51 28.84
C SER A 349 -3.77 6.46 28.37
N THR A 350 -3.08 7.60 28.33
CA THR A 350 -1.67 7.68 27.94
C THR A 350 -0.75 6.84 28.84
N SER A 351 -1.12 6.62 30.11
CA SER A 351 -0.41 5.73 31.02
C SER A 351 -0.59 4.24 30.73
N GLU A 352 -1.73 3.84 30.17
CA GLU A 352 -1.94 2.48 29.67
C GLU A 352 -1.18 2.29 28.35
N GLN A 353 -1.17 3.32 27.50
CA GLN A 353 -0.44 3.31 26.23
C GLN A 353 1.09 3.27 26.35
N ALA A 354 1.65 3.71 27.49
CA ALA A 354 3.09 3.92 27.71
C ALA A 354 3.85 2.77 28.41
N ARG A 355 3.25 1.59 28.60
CA ARG A 355 3.94 0.44 29.22
C ARG A 355 4.81 -0.29 28.19
N GLU A 356 6.11 0.02 28.17
CA GLU A 356 7.10 -0.75 27.41
C GLU A 356 7.10 -2.24 27.86
N GLY A 357 6.97 -3.16 26.90
CA GLY A 357 7.17 -4.59 27.11
C GLY A 357 5.94 -5.42 27.52
N GLU A 358 4.84 -4.80 27.95
CA GLU A 358 3.55 -5.48 28.19
C GLU A 358 2.38 -4.67 27.64
N GLY A 359 2.07 -4.91 26.36
CA GLY A 359 0.77 -4.59 25.78
C GLY A 359 0.82 -3.58 24.64
N ASP A 360 1.36 -3.95 23.49
CA ASP A 360 0.92 -3.36 22.21
C ASP A 360 -0.57 -3.64 21.96
N THR A 361 -1.15 -4.55 22.74
CA THR A 361 -2.54 -5.01 22.70
C THR A 361 -3.35 -4.46 23.88
N PHE A 362 -4.51 -3.88 23.57
CA PHE A 362 -5.46 -3.26 24.50
C PHE A 362 -6.86 -3.87 24.30
N SER A 363 -7.66 -3.90 25.35
CA SER A 363 -9.08 -4.26 25.25
C SER A 363 -9.94 -3.01 25.09
N ILE A 364 -10.81 -3.03 24.09
CA ILE A 364 -11.86 -2.03 23.89
C ILE A 364 -13.10 -2.55 24.61
N VAL A 365 -13.37 -2.01 25.80
CA VAL A 365 -14.54 -2.35 26.62
C VAL A 365 -15.16 -1.05 27.13
N PHE A 366 -16.43 -0.84 26.80
CA PHE A 366 -17.20 0.30 27.32
C PHE A 366 -17.78 -0.05 28.68
N THR A 367 -17.58 0.84 29.65
CA THR A 367 -17.99 0.63 31.04
C THR A 367 -18.94 1.71 31.53
N ASP A 368 -19.71 1.40 32.58
CA ASP A 368 -20.49 2.38 33.33
C ASP A 368 -19.62 3.24 34.26
N GLN A 369 -20.25 4.16 34.99
CA GLN A 369 -19.56 5.02 35.97
C GLN A 369 -18.90 4.24 37.13
N GLY A 370 -19.26 2.97 37.32
CA GLY A 370 -18.68 2.05 38.31
C GLY A 370 -17.59 1.11 37.73
N CYS A 371 -17.12 1.38 36.51
CA CYS A 371 -16.16 0.56 35.77
C CYS A 371 -16.62 -0.88 35.46
N GLN A 372 -17.93 -1.13 35.43
CA GLN A 372 -18.48 -2.42 34.99
C GLN A 372 -18.80 -2.37 33.50
N ALA A 373 -18.53 -3.46 32.77
CA ALA A 373 -18.86 -3.55 31.35
C ALA A 373 -20.37 -3.33 31.12
N LEU A 374 -20.72 -2.50 30.14
CA LEU A 374 -22.11 -2.18 29.84
C LEU A 374 -22.87 -3.44 29.38
N ALA A 375 -24.04 -3.67 29.96
CA ALA A 375 -25.04 -4.59 29.42
C ALA A 375 -25.86 -3.82 28.37
N LEU A 376 -25.65 -4.13 27.09
CA LEU A 376 -26.22 -3.41 25.96
C LEU A 376 -27.52 -4.12 25.50
N PRO A 377 -28.58 -3.39 25.13
CA PRO A 377 -29.77 -4.01 24.56
C PRO A 377 -29.43 -4.76 23.27
N LYS A 378 -29.77 -6.04 23.21
CA LYS A 378 -29.52 -6.86 22.02
C LYS A 378 -30.50 -6.55 20.88
N TYR A 379 -31.70 -6.10 21.24
CA TYR A 379 -32.79 -5.78 20.31
C TYR A 379 -33.28 -4.34 20.49
N ASN A 380 -33.84 -3.77 19.43
CA ASN A 380 -34.51 -2.48 19.46
C ASN A 380 -35.95 -2.62 20.04
N PRO A 381 -36.67 -1.51 20.30
CA PRO A 381 -38.05 -1.57 20.81
C PRO A 381 -39.08 -2.28 19.91
N ASP A 382 -38.73 -2.62 18.67
CA ASP A 382 -39.56 -3.40 17.73
C ASP A 382 -39.12 -4.88 17.64
N GLY A 383 -38.15 -5.29 18.46
CA GLY A 383 -37.59 -6.65 18.50
C GLY A 383 -36.50 -6.93 17.47
N ALA A 384 -36.05 -5.96 16.68
CA ALA A 384 -35.00 -6.14 15.67
C ALA A 384 -33.59 -6.07 16.29
N ARG A 385 -32.74 -7.03 15.95
CA ARG A 385 -31.39 -7.17 16.52
C ARG A 385 -30.47 -6.01 16.16
N TYR A 386 -29.73 -5.51 17.15
CA TYR A 386 -28.63 -4.57 16.96
C TYR A 386 -27.31 -5.29 16.66
N LEU A 387 -26.52 -4.73 15.75
CA LEU A 387 -25.11 -5.02 15.57
C LEU A 387 -24.30 -3.87 16.16
N TYR A 388 -23.36 -4.20 17.05
CA TYR A 388 -22.51 -3.24 17.75
C TYR A 388 -21.07 -3.26 17.21
N GLY A 389 -20.52 -2.08 16.98
CA GLY A 389 -19.13 -1.89 16.58
C GLY A 389 -18.55 -0.60 17.19
N ALA A 390 -17.24 -0.55 17.38
CA ALA A 390 -16.55 0.68 17.78
C ALA A 390 -15.86 1.36 16.59
N ARG A 391 -15.84 2.69 16.62
CA ARG A 391 -14.98 3.51 15.75
C ARG A 391 -13.85 4.10 16.57
N GLU A 392 -12.64 4.08 16.04
CA GLU A 392 -11.50 4.75 16.64
C GLU A 392 -11.25 6.12 15.99
N TYR A 393 -11.00 7.12 16.83
CA TYR A 393 -10.56 8.45 16.47
C TYR A 393 -9.17 8.71 17.07
N LEU A 394 -8.21 9.05 16.21
CA LEU A 394 -6.84 9.38 16.62
C LEU A 394 -6.60 10.88 16.56
N THR A 395 -6.23 11.48 17.69
CA THR A 395 -5.79 12.89 17.72
C THR A 395 -4.29 12.98 17.42
N GLY A 396 -3.93 13.39 16.19
CA GLY A 396 -2.53 13.51 15.75
C GLY A 396 -1.90 12.22 15.22
N GLY A 397 -2.71 11.28 14.72
CA GLY A 397 -2.28 9.95 14.27
C GLY A 397 -2.06 9.77 12.76
N SER A 398 -1.76 10.82 12.00
CA SER A 398 -1.64 10.74 10.53
C SER A 398 -0.50 9.84 10.03
N HIS A 399 0.44 9.47 10.91
CA HIS A 399 1.51 8.51 10.66
C HIS A 399 1.11 7.05 10.93
N TYR A 400 -0.19 6.80 11.18
CA TYR A 400 -0.78 5.47 11.31
C TYR A 400 -1.94 5.28 10.33
N GLU A 401 -2.09 4.06 9.82
CA GLU A 401 -3.31 3.56 9.17
C GLU A 401 -4.02 2.54 10.06
N GLN A 402 -5.33 2.45 9.93
CA GLN A 402 -6.17 1.47 10.61
C GLN A 402 -6.34 0.22 9.75
N VAL A 403 -5.97 -0.93 10.31
CA VAL A 403 -6.13 -2.25 9.71
C VAL A 403 -7.08 -3.07 10.58
N PHE A 404 -8.21 -3.47 10.03
CA PHE A 404 -9.17 -4.34 10.73
C PHE A 404 -8.65 -5.78 10.69
N GLY A 405 -8.33 -6.31 11.86
CA GLY A 405 -7.64 -7.59 12.06
C GLY A 405 -6.26 -7.44 12.71
N GLN A 406 -5.67 -8.57 13.06
CA GLN A 406 -4.28 -8.74 13.48
C GLN A 406 -3.39 -8.94 12.26
N VAL A 407 -2.29 -8.18 12.19
CA VAL A 407 -1.30 -8.25 11.10
C VAL A 407 -0.18 -9.21 11.48
N GLY A 408 0.08 -10.21 10.63
CA GLY A 408 1.19 -11.16 10.75
C GLY A 408 2.52 -10.60 10.28
N GLU A 409 3.60 -11.39 10.47
CA GLU A 409 4.97 -11.02 10.04
C GLU A 409 5.07 -10.73 8.53
N ASP A 410 4.35 -11.52 7.73
CA ASP A 410 4.27 -11.41 6.27
C ASP A 410 3.26 -10.36 5.78
N GLY A 411 2.64 -9.60 6.69
CA GLY A 411 1.61 -8.62 6.37
C GLY A 411 0.21 -9.20 6.15
N SER A 412 0.01 -10.52 6.31
CA SER A 412 -1.32 -11.13 6.27
C SER A 412 -2.20 -10.62 7.40
N VAL A 413 -3.51 -10.49 7.15
CA VAL A 413 -4.47 -9.97 8.12
C VAL A 413 -5.42 -11.10 8.54
N THR A 414 -5.55 -11.31 9.84
CA THR A 414 -6.43 -12.35 10.44
C THR A 414 -7.29 -11.77 11.55
N GLY A 415 -8.39 -12.43 11.95
CA GLY A 415 -9.20 -11.96 13.08
C GLY A 415 -9.99 -10.67 12.83
N ASP A 416 -10.19 -10.29 11.58
CA ASP A 416 -11.25 -9.34 11.21
C ASP A 416 -12.61 -10.06 11.31
N LYS A 417 -13.32 -9.83 12.42
CA LYS A 417 -14.63 -10.45 12.66
C LYS A 417 -15.72 -9.49 12.23
N VAL A 418 -16.27 -9.72 11.05
CA VAL A 418 -17.41 -8.94 10.53
C VAL A 418 -18.68 -9.75 10.72
N PRO A 419 -19.71 -9.23 11.42
CA PRO A 419 -20.98 -9.92 11.53
C PRO A 419 -21.75 -9.82 10.22
N ALA A 420 -22.28 -10.95 9.76
CA ALA A 420 -23.32 -11.04 8.74
C ALA A 420 -24.52 -11.79 9.30
N TYR A 421 -25.68 -11.67 8.65
CA TYR A 421 -26.90 -12.32 9.08
C TYR A 421 -27.50 -13.12 7.93
N GLU A 422 -27.48 -14.44 8.05
CA GLU A 422 -27.93 -15.39 7.03
C GLU A 422 -28.86 -16.42 7.69
N ASP A 423 -29.98 -16.74 7.06
CA ASP A 423 -30.96 -17.74 7.53
C ASP A 423 -31.38 -17.60 9.00
N GLY A 424 -31.51 -16.36 9.50
CA GLY A 424 -31.92 -16.09 10.88
C GLY A 424 -30.81 -16.26 11.92
N GLN A 425 -29.55 -16.42 11.51
CA GLN A 425 -28.39 -16.60 12.39
C GLN A 425 -27.28 -15.60 12.09
N LEU A 426 -26.58 -15.17 13.15
CA LEU A 426 -25.34 -14.43 13.02
C LEU A 426 -24.20 -15.33 12.52
N VAL A 427 -23.59 -14.96 11.40
CA VAL A 427 -22.45 -15.66 10.79
C VAL A 427 -21.28 -14.69 10.57
N GLU A 428 -20.11 -15.23 10.23
CA GLU A 428 -18.93 -14.42 9.87
C GLU A 428 -19.03 -13.99 8.40
N GLY A 429 -19.04 -12.68 8.18
CA GLY A 429 -19.16 -12.02 6.89
C GLY A 429 -17.84 -11.48 6.35
N VAL A 430 -17.95 -10.66 5.31
CA VAL A 430 -16.81 -9.97 4.67
C VAL A 430 -16.98 -8.47 4.83
N ARG A 431 -15.89 -7.78 5.21
CA ARG A 431 -15.88 -6.32 5.35
C ARG A 431 -16.26 -5.64 4.04
N GLN A 432 -17.19 -4.70 4.12
CA GLN A 432 -17.58 -3.88 2.98
C GLN A 432 -16.73 -2.60 2.92
N ASP A 433 -16.62 -2.02 1.73
CA ASP A 433 -15.93 -0.75 1.55
C ASP A 433 -16.62 0.37 2.36
N GLY A 434 -15.82 1.15 3.09
CA GLY A 434 -16.30 2.16 4.03
C GLY A 434 -16.85 1.65 5.37
N ASP A 435 -16.76 0.34 5.66
CA ASP A 435 -17.00 -0.18 7.01
C ASP A 435 -15.76 0.06 7.89
N ASP A 436 -15.88 1.06 8.76
CA ASP A 436 -14.86 1.51 9.71
C ASP A 436 -15.13 1.02 11.15
N LEU A 437 -15.98 0.02 11.32
CA LEU A 437 -16.32 -0.55 12.62
C LEU A 437 -15.43 -1.77 12.93
N VAL A 438 -14.86 -1.79 14.14
CA VAL A 438 -14.40 -3.04 14.75
C VAL A 438 -15.55 -3.62 15.56
N TYR A 439 -15.96 -4.85 15.25
CA TYR A 439 -17.10 -5.51 15.88
C TYR A 439 -16.69 -6.33 17.10
N THR A 440 -17.67 -6.76 17.88
CA THR A 440 -17.45 -7.62 19.06
C THR A 440 -16.60 -8.84 18.71
N GLY A 441 -15.52 -9.04 19.48
CA GLY A 441 -14.55 -10.11 19.35
C GLY A 441 -13.50 -9.91 18.25
N GLY A 442 -13.56 -8.82 17.49
CA GLY A 442 -12.61 -8.47 16.43
C GLY A 442 -11.40 -7.68 16.94
N THR A 443 -10.45 -7.43 16.02
CA THR A 443 -9.20 -6.71 16.28
C THR A 443 -9.09 -5.46 15.39
N LEU A 444 -8.56 -4.36 15.92
CA LEU A 444 -8.16 -3.16 15.18
C LEU A 444 -6.65 -2.94 15.40
N SER A 445 -5.85 -2.91 14.33
CA SER A 445 -4.41 -2.66 14.39
C SER A 445 -4.06 -1.31 13.77
N ASN A 446 -3.23 -0.51 14.44
CA ASN A 446 -2.70 0.74 13.86
C ASN A 446 -1.27 0.51 13.40
N ARG A 447 -1.03 0.62 12.08
CA ARG A 447 0.27 0.39 11.43
C ARG A 447 0.91 1.69 10.98
N ARG A 448 2.23 1.86 11.17
CA ARG A 448 2.95 3.08 10.80
C ARG A 448 3.07 3.24 9.28
N THR A 449 2.95 4.46 8.74
CA THR A 449 2.84 4.69 7.28
C THR A 449 3.84 5.69 6.67
N ASN A 450 4.87 6.13 7.39
CA ASN A 450 5.84 7.08 6.80
C ASN A 450 6.60 6.45 5.64
N THR A 451 7.16 7.30 4.76
CA THR A 451 7.92 6.87 3.59
C THR A 451 9.41 7.22 3.68
N ALA A 452 10.25 6.45 2.99
CA ALA A 452 11.67 6.64 2.79
C ALA A 452 12.00 6.95 1.31
N THR A 453 13.27 7.25 1.03
CA THR A 453 13.82 7.40 -0.32
C THR A 453 15.16 6.68 -0.38
N ALA A 454 15.40 5.96 -1.48
CA ALA A 454 16.64 5.27 -1.75
C ALA A 454 17.32 5.90 -2.97
N GLN A 455 18.57 6.32 -2.83
CA GLN A 455 19.38 6.97 -3.86
C GLN A 455 20.53 6.07 -4.31
N VAL A 456 20.89 6.14 -5.58
CA VAL A 456 22.06 5.49 -6.15
C VAL A 456 22.88 6.49 -6.95
N THR A 457 24.20 6.45 -6.79
CA THR A 457 25.17 7.18 -7.61
C THR A 457 26.12 6.19 -8.24
N LYS A 458 26.29 6.26 -9.55
CA LYS A 458 27.27 5.48 -10.31
C LYS A 458 28.42 6.36 -10.76
N ILE A 459 29.65 5.92 -10.51
CA ILE A 459 30.88 6.57 -10.94
C ILE A 459 31.70 5.56 -11.76
N TRP A 460 32.27 6.01 -12.87
CA TRP A 460 33.25 5.27 -13.66
C TRP A 460 34.64 5.90 -13.50
N GLN A 461 35.61 5.11 -13.05
CA GLN A 461 37.04 5.44 -13.06
C GLN A 461 37.70 4.73 -14.24
N ALA A 462 37.39 5.26 -15.42
CA ALA A 462 37.71 4.65 -16.70
C ALA A 462 38.19 5.64 -17.76
N ALA A 463 38.95 6.66 -17.34
CA ALA A 463 39.33 7.79 -18.21
C ALA A 463 39.92 7.37 -19.57
N ALA A 464 40.73 6.31 -19.62
CA ALA A 464 41.31 5.79 -20.86
C ALA A 464 40.28 5.27 -21.90
N TYR A 465 39.05 4.96 -21.49
CA TYR A 465 37.97 4.46 -22.35
C TYR A 465 36.72 5.34 -22.31
N GLN A 466 36.81 6.57 -21.81
CA GLN A 466 35.65 7.45 -21.57
C GLN A 466 34.78 7.71 -22.81
N ALA A 467 35.37 7.62 -24.01
CA ALA A 467 34.65 7.80 -25.29
C ALA A 467 33.64 6.67 -25.59
N ASP A 468 33.80 5.49 -24.98
CA ASP A 468 33.01 4.29 -25.26
C ASP A 468 31.93 4.02 -24.20
N PHE A 469 31.47 5.09 -23.51
CA PHE A 469 30.43 5.02 -22.48
C PHE A 469 29.07 5.58 -22.94
N GLU A 470 28.97 6.19 -24.13
CA GLU A 470 27.71 6.79 -24.61
C GLU A 470 26.56 5.79 -24.78
N ASP A 471 26.86 4.51 -25.00
CA ASP A 471 25.89 3.43 -25.18
C ASP A 471 25.87 2.44 -23.99
N VAL A 472 26.43 2.86 -22.84
CA VAL A 472 26.50 2.04 -21.63
C VAL A 472 25.33 2.36 -20.69
N ALA A 473 24.71 1.31 -20.16
CA ALA A 473 23.71 1.44 -19.10
C ALA A 473 23.98 0.48 -17.94
N VAL A 474 23.67 0.89 -16.71
CA VAL A 474 23.94 0.12 -15.49
C VAL A 474 22.65 -0.15 -14.74
N GLU A 475 22.35 -1.42 -14.50
CA GLU A 475 21.16 -1.91 -13.82
C GLU A 475 21.43 -2.20 -12.34
N PHE A 476 20.60 -1.59 -11.49
CA PHE A 476 20.59 -1.78 -10.06
C PHE A 476 19.28 -2.41 -9.60
N ILE A 477 19.36 -3.31 -8.62
CA ILE A 477 18.20 -3.83 -7.89
C ILE A 477 18.18 -3.23 -6.49
N LEU A 478 17.01 -2.75 -6.07
CA LEU A 478 16.78 -2.20 -4.73
C LEU A 478 16.58 -3.34 -3.72
N TYR A 479 17.29 -3.27 -2.60
CA TYR A 479 17.17 -4.17 -1.46
C TYR A 479 16.69 -3.42 -0.23
N GLN A 480 16.03 -4.15 0.67
CA GLN A 480 15.59 -3.70 1.98
C GLN A 480 16.01 -4.66 3.08
N GLN A 481 16.19 -4.11 4.28
CA GLN A 481 16.41 -4.87 5.52
C GLN A 481 15.85 -4.11 6.72
N ALA A 482 15.58 -4.82 7.81
CA ALA A 482 15.29 -4.18 9.09
C ALA A 482 16.54 -3.43 9.59
N LYS A 483 16.33 -2.25 10.18
CA LYS A 483 17.39 -1.40 10.72
C LYS A 483 18.11 -2.09 11.87
N GLY A 484 19.43 -2.20 11.77
CA GLY A 484 20.29 -2.72 12.83
C GLY A 484 20.63 -1.71 13.92
N GLU A 485 21.28 -2.18 14.99
CA GLU A 485 21.76 -1.33 16.10
C GLU A 485 23.14 -0.69 15.85
N GLU A 486 23.92 -1.23 14.90
CA GLU A 486 25.29 -0.80 14.58
C GLU A 486 25.34 0.16 13.37
N GLU A 487 26.56 0.48 12.93
CA GLU A 487 26.80 1.25 11.71
C GLU A 487 26.25 0.51 10.48
N TYR A 488 25.68 1.27 9.54
CA TYR A 488 24.92 0.74 8.42
C TYR A 488 25.75 -0.22 7.56
N THR A 489 25.33 -1.49 7.53
CA THR A 489 25.95 -2.52 6.71
C THR A 489 24.88 -3.39 6.05
N PRO A 490 24.95 -3.63 4.73
CA PRO A 490 24.07 -4.59 4.06
C PRO A 490 24.24 -5.99 4.62
N SER A 491 23.12 -6.61 4.99
CA SER A 491 23.07 -8.01 5.41
C SER A 491 23.00 -8.95 4.19
N ASP A 492 23.60 -10.13 4.32
CA ASP A 492 23.42 -11.24 3.38
C ASP A 492 21.96 -11.73 3.33
N SER A 493 21.18 -11.47 4.37
CA SER A 493 19.75 -11.80 4.46
C SER A 493 18.81 -10.71 3.93
N ALA A 494 19.33 -9.59 3.42
CA ALA A 494 18.52 -8.52 2.85
C ALA A 494 17.70 -9.03 1.65
N GLN A 495 16.47 -8.56 1.54
CA GLN A 495 15.53 -9.01 0.52
C GLN A 495 15.37 -7.94 -0.57
N PRO A 496 15.20 -8.34 -1.84
CA PRO A 496 14.87 -7.38 -2.89
C PRO A 496 13.51 -6.73 -2.59
N VAL A 497 13.39 -5.44 -2.86
CA VAL A 497 12.12 -4.74 -2.81
C VAL A 497 11.32 -5.16 -4.05
N MET A 498 10.11 -5.66 -3.86
CA MET A 498 9.23 -6.06 -4.97
C MET A 498 8.32 -4.91 -5.37
N GLY A 499 8.15 -4.71 -6.67
CA GLY A 499 7.18 -3.78 -7.26
C GLY A 499 5.76 -4.33 -7.24
N GLU A 500 4.80 -3.54 -7.73
CA GLU A 500 3.39 -3.93 -7.84
C GLU A 500 3.16 -5.12 -8.79
N ASP A 501 4.08 -5.34 -9.71
CA ASP A 501 4.10 -6.46 -10.66
C ASP A 501 4.68 -7.76 -10.09
N GLY A 502 5.19 -7.72 -8.85
CA GLY A 502 5.85 -8.85 -8.19
C GLY A 502 7.30 -9.06 -8.60
N GLU A 503 7.87 -8.20 -9.45
CA GLU A 503 9.27 -8.24 -9.85
C GLU A 503 10.13 -7.30 -8.98
N PRO A 504 11.44 -7.55 -8.85
CA PRO A 504 12.32 -6.65 -8.11
C PRO A 504 12.32 -5.23 -8.67
N VAL A 505 12.30 -4.23 -7.79
CA VAL A 505 12.44 -2.82 -8.17
C VAL A 505 13.84 -2.60 -8.74
N THR A 506 13.88 -2.30 -10.04
CA THR A 506 15.10 -1.99 -10.79
C THR A 506 15.22 -0.50 -11.07
N TYR A 507 16.44 0.02 -11.16
CA TYR A 507 16.75 1.35 -11.66
C TYR A 507 17.94 1.28 -12.60
N VAL A 508 17.88 2.00 -13.72
CA VAL A 508 18.92 1.98 -14.75
C VAL A 508 19.51 3.36 -14.92
N LEU A 509 20.82 3.49 -14.75
CA LEU A 509 21.58 4.71 -15.02
C LEU A 509 22.25 4.59 -16.39
N HIS A 510 22.23 5.65 -17.20
CA HIS A 510 22.68 5.59 -18.60
C HIS A 510 23.15 6.94 -19.16
N ASP A 511 23.14 8.02 -18.37
CA ASP A 511 23.61 9.34 -18.82
C ASP A 511 25.14 9.43 -18.71
N PHE A 512 25.83 8.56 -19.44
CA PHE A 512 27.30 8.54 -19.49
C PHE A 512 27.81 9.08 -20.82
N SER A 513 28.91 9.82 -20.78
CA SER A 513 29.64 10.34 -21.95
C SER A 513 31.10 10.57 -21.59
N ALA A 514 31.92 10.92 -22.60
CA ALA A 514 33.33 11.24 -22.40
C ALA A 514 33.54 12.35 -21.36
N GLU A 515 32.63 13.33 -21.27
CA GLU A 515 32.69 14.42 -20.29
C GLU A 515 31.88 14.15 -19.00
N HIS A 516 31.12 13.05 -18.95
CA HIS A 516 30.21 12.73 -17.85
C HIS A 516 30.26 11.23 -17.49
N LEU A 517 31.21 10.87 -16.62
CA LEU A 517 31.40 9.49 -16.11
C LEU A 517 30.69 9.25 -14.77
N THR A 518 29.64 10.00 -14.47
CA THR A 518 28.87 9.88 -13.22
C THR A 518 27.40 10.10 -13.50
N ASP A 519 26.53 9.27 -12.92
CA ASP A 519 25.08 9.42 -13.03
C ASP A 519 24.43 9.10 -11.67
N SER A 520 23.23 9.60 -11.40
CA SER A 520 22.53 9.36 -10.14
C SER A 520 21.02 9.28 -10.30
N GLY A 521 20.40 8.50 -9.43
CA GLY A 521 18.96 8.22 -9.46
C GLY A 521 18.39 8.00 -8.07
N ALA A 522 17.05 8.06 -7.98
CA ALA A 522 16.37 7.84 -6.72
C ALA A 522 14.97 7.23 -6.90
N VAL A 523 14.55 6.43 -5.92
CA VAL A 523 13.17 5.96 -5.75
C VAL A 523 12.64 6.47 -4.42
N SER A 524 11.53 7.20 -4.46
CA SER A 524 10.82 7.77 -3.31
C SER A 524 9.50 7.06 -3.06
N GLY A 525 8.92 7.26 -1.87
CA GLY A 525 7.63 6.66 -1.50
C GLY A 525 7.73 5.23 -0.99
N LEU A 526 8.95 4.76 -0.70
CA LEU A 526 9.20 3.43 -0.15
C LEU A 526 8.67 3.36 1.31
N PRO A 527 8.12 2.25 1.79
CA PRO A 527 7.69 2.14 3.18
C PRO A 527 8.85 2.37 4.17
N LEU A 528 8.71 3.27 5.15
CA LEU A 528 9.73 3.43 6.19
C LEU A 528 9.67 2.28 7.21
N TYR A 529 8.54 1.58 7.29
CA TYR A 529 8.32 0.51 8.25
C TYR A 529 7.86 -0.77 7.57
N ASP A 530 8.23 -1.90 8.13
CA ASP A 530 7.67 -3.19 7.75
C ASP A 530 6.24 -3.37 8.32
N ALA A 531 5.66 -4.56 8.11
CA ALA A 531 4.31 -4.85 8.57
C ALA A 531 4.15 -4.88 10.10
N GLN A 532 5.25 -4.93 10.87
CA GLN A 532 5.27 -4.95 12.34
C GLN A 532 5.64 -3.59 12.94
N GLY A 533 6.02 -2.63 12.11
CA GLY A 533 6.41 -1.29 12.53
C GLY A 533 7.91 -1.13 12.78
N GLN A 534 8.76 -2.08 12.38
CA GLN A 534 10.22 -1.95 12.46
C GLN A 534 10.71 -1.05 11.33
N VAL A 535 11.72 -0.22 11.60
CA VAL A 535 12.28 0.69 10.58
C VAL A 535 13.01 -0.10 9.51
N LEU A 536 12.71 0.17 8.25
CA LEU A 536 13.39 -0.40 7.09
C LEU A 536 14.53 0.52 6.61
N GLU A 537 15.60 -0.09 6.15
CA GLU A 537 16.71 0.56 5.47
C GLU A 537 16.89 0.01 4.06
N TYR A 538 17.28 0.88 3.13
CA TYR A 538 17.32 0.60 1.70
C TYR A 538 18.69 0.84 1.11
N PHE A 539 19.07 0.01 0.14
CA PHE A 539 20.30 0.14 -0.64
C PHE A 539 20.18 -0.52 -2.00
N TRP A 540 21.05 -0.13 -2.92
CA TRP A 540 21.11 -0.67 -4.27
C TRP A 540 22.24 -1.67 -4.41
N LYS A 541 22.03 -2.73 -5.20
CA LYS A 541 23.12 -3.58 -5.70
C LYS A 541 23.21 -3.43 -7.20
N GLU A 542 24.42 -3.16 -7.71
CA GLU A 542 24.69 -3.26 -9.14
C GLU A 542 24.61 -4.74 -9.53
N THR A 543 23.85 -5.04 -10.59
CA THR A 543 23.58 -6.42 -11.00
C THR A 543 24.01 -6.70 -12.42
N ALA A 544 23.94 -5.71 -13.31
CA ALA A 544 24.39 -5.85 -14.67
C ALA A 544 24.81 -4.51 -15.28
N VAL A 545 25.72 -4.59 -16.24
CA VAL A 545 26.08 -3.51 -17.15
C VAL A 545 25.68 -3.93 -18.56
N TYR A 546 25.20 -2.99 -19.36
CA TYR A 546 24.74 -3.22 -20.72
C TYR A 546 25.51 -2.35 -21.71
N GLN A 547 25.86 -2.91 -22.87
CA GLN A 547 26.46 -2.18 -24.00
C GLN A 547 25.53 -2.22 -25.23
N GLY A 548 25.54 -1.17 -26.05
CA GLY A 548 24.64 -1.01 -27.20
C GLY A 548 23.29 -0.37 -26.85
N VAL A 549 23.22 0.41 -25.78
CA VAL A 549 22.00 1.11 -25.33
C VAL A 549 21.93 2.50 -25.97
N ASP A 550 21.37 2.58 -27.17
CA ASP A 550 21.17 3.84 -27.91
C ASP A 550 19.85 4.53 -27.53
N VAL A 551 19.86 5.31 -26.46
CA VAL A 551 18.74 6.14 -26.02
C VAL A 551 19.23 7.54 -25.60
N PRO A 552 18.45 8.61 -25.82
CA PRO A 552 18.85 9.95 -25.40
C PRO A 552 18.94 10.02 -23.87
N THR A 553 19.86 10.82 -23.34
CA THR A 553 20.11 10.99 -21.89
C THR A 553 18.88 11.41 -21.08
N THR A 554 17.87 12.02 -21.73
CA THR A 554 16.59 12.39 -21.11
C THR A 554 15.52 11.27 -21.11
N ALA A 555 15.89 10.04 -21.49
CA ALA A 555 14.94 8.93 -21.60
C ALA A 555 14.33 8.56 -20.24
N SER A 556 13.07 8.14 -20.25
CA SER A 556 12.42 7.63 -19.02
C SER A 556 12.95 6.24 -18.65
N GLN A 557 12.88 5.88 -17.37
CA GLN A 557 13.22 4.53 -16.90
C GLN A 557 12.53 3.42 -17.71
N GLU A 558 11.27 3.60 -18.10
CA GLU A 558 10.54 2.65 -18.96
C GLU A 558 11.17 2.49 -20.35
N THR A 559 11.59 3.60 -20.96
CA THR A 559 12.21 3.61 -22.30
C THR A 559 13.57 2.93 -22.26
N VAL A 560 14.38 3.25 -21.26
CA VAL A 560 15.72 2.67 -21.07
C VAL A 560 15.60 1.17 -20.83
N LYS A 561 14.75 0.72 -19.89
CA LYS A 561 14.52 -0.70 -19.62
C LYS A 561 14.00 -1.48 -20.84
N ALA A 562 13.20 -0.85 -21.69
CA ALA A 562 12.75 -1.47 -22.94
C ALA A 562 13.91 -1.69 -23.93
N SER A 563 14.88 -0.77 -23.97
CA SER A 563 16.06 -0.85 -24.86
C SER A 563 17.03 -1.97 -24.45
N LEU A 564 17.13 -2.28 -23.14
CA LEU A 564 18.05 -3.31 -22.63
C LEU A 564 17.86 -4.69 -23.26
N LYS A 565 16.66 -5.00 -23.79
CA LYS A 565 16.36 -6.28 -24.46
C LYS A 565 17.17 -6.50 -25.75
N ASN A 566 17.67 -5.42 -26.35
CA ASN A 566 18.46 -5.46 -27.58
C ASN A 566 19.95 -5.22 -27.32
N ALA A 567 20.32 -4.90 -26.08
CA ALA A 567 21.69 -4.63 -25.66
C ALA A 567 22.41 -5.89 -25.21
N GLU A 568 23.74 -5.88 -25.25
CA GLU A 568 24.56 -6.95 -24.69
C GLU A 568 24.59 -6.81 -23.17
N LYS A 569 24.34 -7.90 -22.44
CA LYS A 569 24.27 -7.91 -20.97
C LYS A 569 25.54 -8.53 -20.38
N HIS A 570 26.18 -7.79 -19.48
CA HIS A 570 27.33 -8.21 -18.70
C HIS A 570 26.91 -8.32 -17.22
N GLU A 571 26.71 -9.55 -16.73
CA GLU A 571 26.34 -9.80 -15.33
C GLU A 571 27.49 -9.40 -14.39
N VAL A 572 27.17 -8.70 -13.30
CA VAL A 572 28.17 -8.30 -12.30
C VAL A 572 28.26 -9.38 -11.22
N GLY A 573 29.33 -10.16 -11.24
CA GLY A 573 29.59 -11.25 -10.29
C GLY A 573 30.73 -10.90 -9.33
N ASN A 574 30.48 -10.93 -8.02
CA ASN A 574 31.46 -10.52 -6.99
C ASN A 574 32.08 -9.14 -7.25
N GLY A 575 31.29 -8.21 -7.81
CA GLY A 575 31.77 -6.88 -8.19
C GLY A 575 32.77 -6.91 -9.34
N GLN A 576 32.74 -7.92 -10.23
CA GLN A 576 33.58 -7.98 -11.42
C GLN A 576 32.74 -8.23 -12.68
N PHE A 577 33.16 -7.63 -13.78
CA PHE A 577 32.59 -7.81 -15.12
C PHE A 577 33.61 -7.33 -16.17
N THR A 578 33.35 -7.62 -17.44
CA THR A 578 34.21 -7.22 -18.57
C THR A 578 33.36 -6.50 -19.59
N LEU A 579 33.85 -5.38 -20.14
CA LEU A 579 33.23 -4.68 -21.28
C LEU A 579 34.14 -4.77 -22.49
N THR A 580 33.55 -4.73 -23.68
CA THR A 580 34.25 -4.55 -24.94
C THR A 580 34.45 -3.06 -25.17
N GLN A 581 35.69 -2.61 -25.14
CA GLN A 581 36.03 -1.18 -25.22
C GLN A 581 37.15 -0.99 -26.25
N ALA A 582 37.03 0.07 -27.03
CA ALA A 582 38.08 0.61 -27.86
C ALA A 582 38.72 1.80 -27.12
N GLN A 583 40.04 1.91 -27.19
CA GLN A 583 40.74 3.11 -26.70
C GLN A 583 40.34 4.37 -27.48
N ALA A 584 39.69 4.19 -28.64
CA ALA A 584 39.15 5.26 -29.46
C ALA A 584 38.27 4.74 -30.60
N VAL A 585 37.45 5.64 -31.16
CA VAL A 585 36.65 5.42 -32.37
C VAL A 585 37.52 4.90 -33.52
N GLY A 586 37.26 3.66 -33.96
CA GLY A 586 37.93 3.02 -35.09
C GLY A 586 39.23 2.27 -34.75
N LYS A 587 39.60 2.15 -33.46
CA LYS A 587 40.63 1.21 -32.99
C LYS A 587 40.05 -0.19 -32.83
N GLU A 588 40.94 -1.19 -32.70
CA GLU A 588 40.49 -2.54 -32.37
C GLU A 588 39.89 -2.57 -30.96
N GLU A 589 38.73 -3.22 -30.85
CA GLU A 589 38.05 -3.44 -29.58
C GLU A 589 38.80 -4.49 -28.75
N THR A 590 38.88 -4.27 -27.43
CA THR A 590 39.51 -5.18 -26.48
C THR A 590 38.59 -5.44 -25.30
N GLU A 591 38.74 -6.61 -24.67
CA GLU A 591 38.07 -6.93 -23.41
C GLU A 591 38.77 -6.22 -22.25
N VAL A 592 38.03 -5.37 -21.54
CA VAL A 592 38.52 -4.61 -20.38
C VAL A 592 37.79 -5.07 -19.13
N ALA A 593 38.55 -5.57 -18.15
CA ALA A 593 38.00 -6.00 -16.88
C ALA A 593 37.75 -4.80 -15.94
N TYR A 594 36.65 -4.86 -15.21
CA TYR A 594 36.23 -3.85 -14.24
C TYR A 594 35.99 -4.46 -12.87
N HIS A 595 36.20 -3.66 -11.82
CA HIS A 595 35.83 -3.98 -10.46
C HIS A 595 35.01 -2.87 -9.81
N ALA A 596 33.89 -3.26 -9.20
CA ALA A 596 32.98 -2.38 -8.50
C ALA A 596 33.35 -2.26 -7.02
N GLU A 597 33.70 -1.06 -6.58
CA GLU A 597 33.77 -0.70 -5.17
C GLU A 597 32.46 -0.03 -4.75
N VAL A 598 31.91 -0.43 -3.59
CA VAL A 598 30.60 0.03 -3.14
C VAL A 598 30.69 0.67 -1.75
N GLU A 599 30.18 1.90 -1.65
CA GLU A 599 29.92 2.56 -0.37
C GLU A 599 28.43 2.53 -0.05
N TYR A 600 28.10 1.92 1.09
CA TYR A 600 26.74 1.82 1.59
C TYR A 600 26.49 2.85 2.69
N LYS A 601 25.43 3.65 2.51
CA LYS A 601 24.86 4.53 3.55
C LYS A 601 23.35 4.29 3.58
N SER A 602 22.72 4.47 4.73
CA SER A 602 21.27 4.23 4.87
C SER A 602 20.51 5.13 3.88
N GLY A 603 19.82 4.51 2.91
CA GLY A 603 19.09 5.21 1.83
C GLY A 603 19.95 5.79 0.71
N SER A 604 21.26 5.51 0.66
CA SER A 604 22.18 6.02 -0.36
C SER A 604 23.28 5.01 -0.67
N THR A 605 23.42 4.64 -1.95
CA THR A 605 24.50 3.76 -2.42
C THR A 605 25.36 4.48 -3.44
N VAL A 606 26.69 4.44 -3.27
CA VAL A 606 27.64 4.91 -4.28
C VAL A 606 28.40 3.70 -4.79
N VAL A 607 28.39 3.49 -6.11
CA VAL A 607 29.15 2.42 -6.75
C VAL A 607 30.16 3.03 -7.70
N THR A 608 31.43 2.68 -7.53
CA THR A 608 32.55 3.12 -8.36
C THR A 608 33.13 1.94 -9.12
N ASN A 609 32.98 1.91 -10.43
CA ASN A 609 33.62 0.91 -11.29
C ASN A 609 35.01 1.39 -11.69
N LYS A 610 36.03 0.59 -11.38
CA LYS A 610 37.44 0.84 -11.73
C LYS A 610 37.92 -0.16 -12.75
N ILE A 611 38.70 0.28 -13.73
CA ILE A 611 39.40 -0.63 -14.65
C ILE A 611 40.42 -1.46 -13.85
N GLN A 612 40.47 -2.76 -14.09
CA GLN A 612 41.50 -3.66 -13.56
C GLN A 612 42.33 -4.21 -14.72
N ASP A 613 43.58 -3.75 -14.85
CA ASP A 613 44.52 -4.30 -15.83
C ASP A 613 45.99 -4.14 -15.38
N GLN A 614 46.83 -5.08 -15.80
CA GLN A 614 48.23 -5.18 -15.41
C GLN A 614 49.10 -5.41 -16.64
N VAL A 615 50.32 -4.87 -16.62
CA VAL A 615 51.30 -5.04 -17.70
C VAL A 615 52.56 -5.76 -17.22
N GLU A 616 53.24 -6.41 -18.15
CA GLU A 616 54.55 -7.03 -17.97
C GLU A 616 55.64 -6.21 -18.67
N PHE A 617 56.85 -6.18 -18.09
CA PHE A 617 58.02 -5.52 -18.66
C PHE A 617 59.17 -6.53 -18.81
N ALA A 618 59.48 -6.92 -20.03
CA ALA A 618 60.57 -7.87 -20.33
C ALA A 618 61.91 -7.15 -20.56
N ILE A 619 62.98 -7.66 -19.93
CA ILE A 619 64.30 -7.01 -19.92
C ILE A 619 65.36 -7.95 -20.47
N LYS A 620 66.18 -7.45 -21.40
CA LYS A 620 67.36 -8.15 -21.93
C LYS A 620 68.56 -7.24 -21.93
N LYS A 621 69.69 -7.71 -21.40
CA LYS A 621 70.95 -6.97 -21.31
C LYS A 621 72.06 -7.64 -22.11
N TYR A 622 72.78 -6.82 -22.89
CA TYR A 622 74.00 -7.18 -23.59
C TYR A 622 75.16 -6.21 -23.31
N TRP A 623 76.39 -6.73 -23.42
CA TRP A 623 77.63 -5.97 -23.45
C TRP A 623 78.34 -6.22 -24.78
N LYS A 624 78.94 -5.20 -25.38
CA LYS A 624 79.74 -5.32 -26.59
C LYS A 624 81.18 -4.88 -26.36
N ASP A 625 82.12 -5.49 -27.07
CA ASP A 625 83.52 -5.04 -27.11
C ASP A 625 83.76 -3.96 -28.18
N GLY A 626 85.01 -3.50 -28.31
CA GLY A 626 85.39 -2.51 -29.33
C GLY A 626 85.31 -2.99 -30.78
N ASN A 627 85.05 -4.29 -31.02
CA ASN A 627 84.79 -4.85 -32.35
C ASN A 627 83.28 -5.03 -32.61
N GLY A 628 82.43 -4.71 -31.63
CA GLY A 628 80.98 -4.87 -31.70
C GLY A 628 80.48 -6.30 -31.43
N GLU A 629 81.35 -7.21 -30.97
CA GLU A 629 80.97 -8.57 -30.60
C GLU A 629 80.35 -8.60 -29.18
N THR A 630 79.30 -9.39 -28.99
CA THR A 630 78.69 -9.57 -27.66
C THR A 630 79.66 -10.30 -26.73
N VAL A 631 79.83 -9.77 -25.52
CA VAL A 631 80.71 -10.32 -24.48
C VAL A 631 79.93 -10.61 -23.19
N GLU A 632 80.55 -11.41 -22.33
CA GLU A 632 80.02 -11.73 -21.00
C GLU A 632 79.80 -10.47 -20.15
N PRO A 633 78.80 -10.47 -19.25
CA PRO A 633 78.55 -9.37 -18.34
C PRO A 633 79.81 -8.94 -17.58
N GLN A 634 80.10 -7.64 -17.63
CA GLN A 634 81.30 -7.09 -16.98
C GLN A 634 81.09 -6.97 -15.46
N ASP A 635 79.90 -6.55 -15.03
CA ASP A 635 79.49 -6.30 -13.65
C ASP A 635 77.99 -6.62 -13.46
N ASP A 636 77.53 -6.63 -12.20
CA ASP A 636 76.09 -6.65 -11.90
C ASP A 636 75.46 -5.38 -12.48
N VAL A 637 74.28 -5.49 -13.09
CA VAL A 637 73.61 -4.35 -13.73
C VAL A 637 72.29 -4.09 -13.04
N THR A 638 72.06 -2.83 -12.68
CA THR A 638 70.82 -2.39 -12.04
C THR A 638 70.07 -1.43 -12.96
N PHE A 639 68.76 -1.64 -13.06
CA PHE A 639 67.84 -0.86 -13.87
C PHE A 639 66.76 -0.22 -13.00
N HIS A 640 66.41 1.01 -13.33
CA HIS A 640 65.25 1.70 -12.80
C HIS A 640 64.13 1.71 -13.83
N ILE A 641 62.95 1.23 -13.43
CA ILE A 641 61.70 1.39 -14.17
C ILE A 641 60.97 2.58 -13.54
N TYR A 642 60.72 3.60 -14.35
CA TYR A 642 59.96 4.79 -14.01
C TYR A 642 58.53 4.66 -14.52
N GLN A 643 57.61 5.29 -13.81
CA GLN A 643 56.18 5.31 -14.13
C GLN A 643 55.70 6.76 -14.15
N THR A 644 54.88 7.11 -15.13
CA THR A 644 54.13 8.37 -15.16
C THR A 644 52.84 8.17 -15.94
N LEU A 645 51.90 9.10 -15.86
CA LEU A 645 50.71 9.05 -16.73
C LEU A 645 51.14 9.18 -18.19
N ALA A 646 50.51 8.42 -19.08
CA ALA A 646 50.88 8.41 -20.48
C ALA A 646 50.82 9.83 -21.07
N GLY A 647 51.96 10.28 -21.61
CA GLY A 647 52.13 11.62 -22.14
C GLY A 647 52.57 12.67 -21.13
N ASN A 648 52.72 12.34 -19.84
CA ASN A 648 53.32 13.23 -18.85
C ASN A 648 54.83 13.05 -18.77
N ASP A 649 55.50 13.98 -18.09
CA ASP A 649 56.93 13.91 -17.78
C ASP A 649 57.23 12.81 -16.74
N PHE A 650 58.38 12.16 -16.90
CA PHE A 650 58.88 11.19 -15.94
C PHE A 650 59.66 11.89 -14.81
N ASP A 651 59.43 11.47 -13.57
CA ASP A 651 60.31 11.82 -12.44
C ASP A 651 61.48 10.84 -12.34
N PHE A 652 62.59 11.15 -13.00
CA PHE A 652 63.79 10.29 -13.00
C PHE A 652 64.50 10.19 -11.64
N LYS A 653 64.08 10.95 -10.62
CA LYS A 653 64.62 10.85 -9.26
C LYS A 653 63.96 9.73 -8.45
N THR A 654 62.76 9.31 -8.83
CA THR A 654 61.94 8.35 -8.06
C THR A 654 61.57 7.15 -8.94
N PRO A 655 62.36 6.06 -8.92
CA PRO A 655 62.00 4.85 -9.66
C PRO A 655 60.77 4.18 -9.04
N TYR A 656 59.90 3.62 -9.88
CA TYR A 656 58.76 2.82 -9.44
C TYR A 656 59.21 1.42 -8.97
N VAL A 657 60.08 0.78 -9.77
CA VAL A 657 60.68 -0.52 -9.47
C VAL A 657 62.16 -0.48 -9.84
N THR A 658 62.99 -1.16 -9.07
CA THR A 658 64.42 -1.34 -9.37
C THR A 658 64.72 -2.82 -9.52
N VAL A 659 65.35 -3.19 -10.63
CA VAL A 659 65.68 -4.57 -11.01
C VAL A 659 67.20 -4.72 -11.09
N THR A 660 67.77 -5.76 -10.50
CA THR A 660 69.18 -6.09 -10.64
C THR A 660 69.34 -7.43 -11.36
N ILE A 661 70.16 -7.43 -12.41
CA ILE A 661 70.61 -8.63 -13.13
C ILE A 661 72.06 -8.92 -12.68
N PRO A 662 72.29 -9.99 -11.91
CA PRO A 662 73.62 -10.36 -11.46
C PRO A 662 74.52 -10.75 -12.64
N LYS A 663 75.82 -10.46 -12.51
CA LYS A 663 76.86 -10.97 -13.41
C LYS A 663 77.01 -12.50 -13.33
N ASP A 664 76.83 -13.05 -12.13
CA ASP A 664 76.95 -14.48 -11.89
C ASP A 664 75.70 -15.19 -12.41
N GLU A 665 75.82 -15.91 -13.53
CA GLU A 665 74.74 -16.70 -14.14
C GLU A 665 74.11 -17.74 -13.19
N GLY A 666 74.75 -18.06 -12.06
CA GLY A 666 74.19 -18.91 -11.01
C GLY A 666 73.19 -18.20 -10.08
N GLN A 667 73.04 -16.87 -10.18
CA GLN A 667 72.13 -16.06 -9.38
C GLN A 667 70.97 -15.54 -10.24
N ASN A 668 69.76 -15.66 -9.72
CA ASN A 668 68.59 -15.15 -10.41
C ASN A 668 68.51 -13.62 -10.29
N PRO A 669 68.00 -12.93 -11.32
CA PRO A 669 67.59 -11.54 -11.21
C PRO A 669 66.63 -11.31 -10.03
N PHE A 670 66.69 -10.13 -9.42
CA PHE A 670 65.87 -9.79 -8.26
C PHE A 670 65.43 -8.33 -8.27
N LEU A 671 64.36 -8.04 -7.55
CA LEU A 671 63.87 -6.69 -7.28
C LEU A 671 64.52 -6.13 -6.00
N ALA A 672 64.78 -4.83 -5.96
CA ALA A 672 65.25 -4.16 -4.74
C ALA A 672 64.20 -4.21 -3.60
N GLU A 673 64.61 -3.95 -2.36
CA GLU A 673 63.66 -3.84 -1.24
C GLU A 673 62.68 -2.66 -1.43
N GLY A 674 61.45 -2.79 -0.94
CA GLY A 674 60.42 -1.75 -1.05
C GLY A 674 59.60 -1.78 -2.34
N VAL A 675 59.52 -2.92 -3.02
CA VAL A 675 58.68 -3.14 -4.21
C VAL A 675 57.20 -2.84 -3.91
N PRO A 676 56.47 -2.16 -4.82
CA PRO A 676 55.01 -2.01 -4.75
C PRO A 676 54.28 -3.36 -4.58
N GLU A 677 53.13 -3.33 -3.89
CA GLU A 677 52.36 -4.53 -3.60
C GLU A 677 51.92 -5.26 -4.88
N GLY A 678 52.08 -6.59 -4.90
CA GLY A 678 51.69 -7.45 -6.02
C GLY A 678 52.70 -7.54 -7.17
N VAL A 679 53.61 -6.56 -7.30
CA VAL A 679 54.66 -6.60 -8.34
C VAL A 679 55.66 -7.72 -8.06
N SER A 680 55.96 -8.52 -9.08
CA SER A 680 56.88 -9.64 -8.99
C SER A 680 57.86 -9.70 -10.16
N LEU A 681 58.86 -10.56 -10.07
CA LEU A 681 59.85 -10.78 -11.13
C LEU A 681 59.97 -12.27 -11.40
N THR A 682 60.08 -12.65 -12.67
CA THR A 682 60.30 -14.03 -13.10
C THR A 682 61.38 -14.10 -14.18
N SER A 683 62.13 -15.20 -14.18
CA SER A 683 63.04 -15.59 -15.26
C SER A 683 62.72 -17.01 -15.77
N GLU A 684 61.53 -17.53 -15.44
CA GLU A 684 61.13 -18.87 -15.81
C GLU A 684 60.71 -18.97 -17.28
N SER A 685 61.18 -20.02 -17.95
CA SER A 685 60.90 -20.26 -19.38
C SER A 685 59.41 -20.30 -19.74
N GLY A 686 58.52 -20.71 -18.82
CA GLY A 686 57.07 -20.72 -19.05
C GLY A 686 56.47 -19.31 -19.19
N HIS A 687 56.89 -18.38 -18.33
CA HIS A 687 56.47 -16.98 -18.38
C HIS A 687 57.04 -16.27 -19.61
N ILE A 688 58.30 -16.52 -19.94
CA ILE A 688 58.94 -16.02 -21.18
C ILE A 688 58.19 -16.50 -22.42
N ALA A 689 57.81 -17.78 -22.48
CA ALA A 689 57.04 -18.32 -23.59
C ALA A 689 55.63 -17.70 -23.68
N ALA A 690 54.98 -17.43 -22.55
CA ALA A 690 53.69 -16.75 -22.51
C ALA A 690 53.77 -15.31 -23.01
N PHE A 691 54.74 -14.53 -22.52
CA PHE A 691 55.01 -13.16 -22.99
C PHE A 691 55.26 -13.14 -24.50
N ASN A 692 56.17 -14.00 -24.99
CA ASN A 692 56.50 -14.07 -26.41
C ASN A 692 55.31 -14.50 -27.27
N GLY A 693 54.47 -15.42 -26.77
CA GLY A 693 53.28 -15.89 -27.47
C GLY A 693 52.22 -14.81 -27.64
N ARG A 694 52.03 -13.95 -26.64
CA ARG A 694 51.09 -12.81 -26.68
C ARG A 694 51.64 -11.66 -27.52
N ASN A 695 52.89 -11.27 -27.30
CA ASN A 695 53.45 -10.00 -27.82
C ASN A 695 54.21 -10.14 -29.15
N LYS A 696 54.64 -11.35 -29.53
CA LYS A 696 55.44 -11.62 -30.74
C LYS A 696 56.64 -10.66 -30.90
N PRO A 697 57.47 -10.50 -29.84
CA PRO A 697 58.58 -9.55 -29.84
C PRO A 697 59.67 -9.90 -30.86
N SER A 698 60.46 -8.90 -31.27
CA SER A 698 61.63 -9.11 -32.12
C SER A 698 62.73 -9.94 -31.44
N ASN A 699 62.90 -9.75 -30.12
CA ASN A 699 63.75 -10.55 -29.25
C ASN A 699 62.90 -11.56 -28.46
N THR A 700 63.28 -12.84 -28.46
CA THR A 700 62.53 -13.90 -27.76
C THR A 700 63.25 -14.43 -26.51
N GLU A 701 64.44 -13.93 -26.20
CA GLU A 701 65.25 -14.37 -25.06
C GLU A 701 65.37 -13.24 -24.04
N TRP A 702 64.73 -13.38 -22.88
CA TRP A 702 64.70 -12.38 -21.81
C TRP A 702 65.50 -12.86 -20.60
N ASP A 703 66.20 -11.95 -19.94
CA ASP A 703 66.90 -12.26 -18.69
C ASP A 703 65.90 -12.33 -17.53
N CYS A 704 64.90 -11.45 -17.55
CA CYS A 704 63.79 -11.44 -16.61
C CYS A 704 62.58 -10.67 -17.16
N ILE A 705 61.44 -10.85 -16.50
CA ILE A 705 60.17 -10.15 -16.77
C ILE A 705 59.64 -9.65 -15.43
N VAL A 706 59.42 -8.34 -15.33
CA VAL A 706 58.67 -7.73 -14.22
C VAL A 706 57.18 -7.89 -14.50
N GLN A 707 56.43 -8.42 -13.55
CA GLN A 707 55.00 -8.72 -13.70
C GLN A 707 54.16 -7.90 -12.74
N ASN A 708 52.88 -7.76 -13.09
CA ASN A 708 51.84 -7.11 -12.29
C ASN A 708 52.07 -5.60 -12.08
N LEU A 709 52.65 -4.91 -13.07
CA LEU A 709 52.73 -3.46 -13.06
C LEU A 709 51.34 -2.87 -13.37
N PRO A 710 50.83 -1.87 -12.63
CA PRO A 710 49.49 -1.33 -12.88
C PRO A 710 49.42 -0.61 -14.23
N LYS A 711 48.49 -1.02 -15.10
CA LYS A 711 48.31 -0.36 -16.40
C LYS A 711 47.68 1.03 -16.30
N PHE A 712 46.83 1.23 -15.29
CA PHE A 712 46.06 2.46 -15.10
C PHE A 712 46.22 3.02 -13.68
N ASP A 713 46.05 4.33 -13.54
CA ASP A 713 45.99 5.00 -12.24
C ASP A 713 44.64 4.77 -11.54
N GLU A 714 44.48 5.32 -10.33
CA GLU A 714 43.26 5.18 -9.54
C GLU A 714 42.01 5.79 -10.21
N THR A 715 42.17 6.61 -11.24
CA THR A 715 41.08 7.25 -12.00
C THR A 715 40.86 6.64 -13.39
N GLY A 716 41.69 5.66 -13.77
CA GLY A 716 41.62 4.98 -15.06
C GLY A 716 42.45 5.63 -16.17
N HIS A 717 43.37 6.56 -15.87
CA HIS A 717 44.32 7.08 -16.86
C HIS A 717 45.45 6.07 -17.11
N LEU A 718 45.86 5.91 -18.36
CA LEU A 718 46.91 4.98 -18.75
C LEU A 718 48.27 5.39 -18.16
N TYR A 719 49.02 4.45 -17.60
CA TYR A 719 50.42 4.63 -17.24
C TYR A 719 51.35 4.34 -18.41
N SER A 720 52.46 5.08 -18.45
CA SER A 720 53.62 4.82 -19.29
C SER A 720 54.81 4.39 -18.42
N TYR A 721 55.57 3.42 -18.93
CA TYR A 721 56.76 2.90 -18.27
C TYR A 721 58.00 3.15 -19.10
N PHE A 722 59.10 3.50 -18.42
CA PHE A 722 60.38 3.72 -19.07
C PHE A 722 61.52 3.15 -18.23
N LEU A 723 62.49 2.50 -18.87
CA LEU A 723 63.59 1.81 -18.21
C LEU A 723 64.94 2.47 -18.52
N LEU A 724 65.75 2.66 -17.49
CA LEU A 724 67.12 3.18 -17.58
C LEU A 724 68.09 2.36 -16.74
N GLU A 725 69.38 2.41 -17.07
CA GLU A 725 70.44 1.88 -16.20
C GLU A 725 70.68 2.84 -15.04
N ALA A 726 70.87 2.28 -13.84
CA ALA A 726 71.01 3.03 -12.59
C ALA A 726 72.43 3.58 -12.34
N GLU A 727 73.44 3.01 -13.01
CA GLU A 727 74.84 3.41 -12.86
C GLU A 727 75.36 4.16 -14.08
N ASP A 728 76.35 5.04 -13.84
CA ASP A 728 77.03 5.82 -14.88
C ASP A 728 78.06 4.93 -15.61
N GLU A 729 77.60 4.32 -16.70
CA GLU A 729 78.39 3.52 -17.61
C GLU A 729 79.20 4.37 -18.59
N HIS A 730 78.70 5.58 -18.88
CA HIS A 730 79.40 6.57 -19.71
C HIS A 730 80.73 6.96 -19.06
N GLY A 731 80.71 7.21 -17.74
CA GLY A 731 81.91 7.39 -16.93
C GLY A 731 82.88 6.18 -16.88
N LYS A 732 82.42 4.99 -17.30
CA LYS A 732 83.23 3.76 -17.44
C LYS A 732 83.67 3.50 -18.89
N GLY A 733 83.37 4.40 -19.83
CA GLY A 733 83.73 4.32 -21.25
C GLY A 733 82.76 3.50 -22.11
N TYR A 734 81.54 3.27 -21.62
CA TYR A 734 80.47 2.57 -22.33
C TYR A 734 79.24 3.46 -22.48
N VAL A 735 78.54 3.35 -23.61
CA VAL A 735 77.31 4.09 -23.87
C VAL A 735 76.16 3.08 -23.94
N PRO A 736 75.14 3.18 -23.08
CA PRO A 736 73.96 2.36 -23.19
C PRO A 736 73.13 2.78 -24.40
N SER A 737 72.60 1.79 -25.10
CA SER A 737 71.59 1.96 -26.15
C SER A 737 70.38 1.11 -25.82
N TYR A 738 69.19 1.67 -26.08
CA TYR A 738 67.92 1.09 -25.70
C TYR A 738 67.09 0.83 -26.96
N VAL A 739 66.62 -0.42 -27.11
CA VAL A 739 65.58 -0.77 -28.07
C VAL A 739 64.33 -1.09 -27.26
N ASN A 740 63.41 -0.13 -27.21
CA ASN A 740 62.18 -0.20 -26.44
C ASN A 740 61.01 -0.51 -27.38
N ASP A 741 60.26 -1.56 -27.06
CA ASP A 741 59.02 -1.91 -27.75
C ASP A 741 57.86 -1.84 -26.75
N TYR A 742 56.73 -1.32 -27.22
CA TYR A 742 55.44 -1.37 -26.54
C TYR A 742 54.46 -2.16 -27.39
N TYR A 743 53.65 -2.99 -26.74
CA TYR A 743 52.70 -3.89 -27.39
C TYR A 743 51.28 -3.39 -27.11
N PRO A 744 50.63 -2.64 -28.03
CA PRO A 744 49.37 -1.97 -27.74
C PRO A 744 48.22 -2.90 -27.33
N GLU A 745 48.17 -4.13 -27.88
CA GLU A 745 47.13 -5.12 -27.58
C GLU A 745 47.17 -5.60 -26.12
N SER A 746 48.37 -5.87 -25.57
CA SER A 746 48.54 -6.29 -24.18
C SER A 746 48.75 -5.11 -23.22
N GLY A 747 49.38 -4.04 -23.72
CA GLY A 747 49.95 -2.97 -22.90
C GLY A 747 51.35 -3.29 -22.37
N ASP A 748 51.91 -4.45 -22.73
CA ASP A 748 53.22 -4.89 -22.25
C ASP A 748 54.37 -4.08 -22.85
N TYR A 749 55.52 -4.14 -22.19
CA TYR A 749 56.75 -3.47 -22.60
C TYR A 749 57.88 -4.48 -22.75
N SER A 750 58.83 -4.17 -23.62
CA SER A 750 60.15 -4.82 -23.59
C SER A 750 61.28 -3.86 -23.88
N SER A 751 62.43 -4.08 -23.24
CA SER A 751 63.64 -3.32 -23.52
C SER A 751 64.83 -4.25 -23.72
N VAL A 752 65.54 -4.05 -24.83
CA VAL A 752 66.86 -4.64 -25.09
C VAL A 752 67.90 -3.55 -24.91
N ILE A 753 68.73 -3.70 -23.88
CA ILE A 753 69.74 -2.72 -23.49
C ILE A 753 71.12 -3.24 -23.87
N THR A 754 71.90 -2.45 -24.61
CA THR A 754 73.25 -2.82 -25.04
C THR A 754 74.26 -1.73 -24.66
N ASN A 755 75.26 -2.08 -23.85
CA ASN A 755 76.40 -1.19 -23.56
C ASN A 755 77.52 -1.46 -24.54
N ALA A 756 77.96 -0.43 -25.26
CA ALA A 756 79.06 -0.51 -26.22
C ALA A 756 80.09 0.61 -25.98
N PRO A 757 81.38 0.41 -26.27
CA PRO A 757 82.38 1.45 -26.09
C PRO A 757 82.10 2.69 -26.95
N GLY A 758 82.19 3.88 -26.36
CA GLY A 758 81.96 5.16 -27.04
C GLY A 758 81.95 6.34 -26.07
N ASP A 759 82.01 7.56 -26.62
CA ASP A 759 81.91 8.82 -25.87
C ASP A 759 81.18 9.93 -26.66
N PRO A 760 79.99 9.66 -27.24
CA PRO A 760 79.17 10.70 -27.86
C PRO A 760 78.50 11.54 -26.78
N THR A 761 78.04 12.73 -27.17
CA THR A 761 77.06 13.48 -26.39
C THR A 761 75.69 12.84 -26.55
N VAL A 762 75.00 12.58 -25.43
CA VAL A 762 73.67 11.98 -25.37
C VAL A 762 72.72 12.94 -24.68
N ILE A 763 71.68 13.37 -25.40
CA ILE A 763 70.57 14.10 -24.80
C ILE A 763 69.31 13.23 -24.79
N MET A 764 68.48 13.41 -23.78
CA MET A 764 67.15 12.83 -23.71
C MET A 764 66.12 13.93 -23.97
N VAL A 765 65.15 13.64 -24.83
CA VAL A 765 64.01 14.51 -25.09
C VAL A 765 62.76 13.79 -24.64
N GLN A 766 61.96 14.40 -23.76
CA GLN A 766 60.63 13.92 -23.39
C GLN A 766 59.56 14.91 -23.84
N LYS A 767 58.46 14.39 -24.38
CA LYS A 767 57.31 15.14 -24.84
C LYS A 767 56.19 15.02 -23.79
N ASN A 768 55.77 16.16 -23.26
CA ASN A 768 54.71 16.28 -22.26
C ASN A 768 53.42 16.81 -22.90
N TRP A 769 52.27 16.23 -22.58
CA TRP A 769 50.94 16.55 -23.09
C TRP A 769 50.00 16.89 -21.93
N ILE A 770 49.62 18.17 -21.83
CA ILE A 770 48.62 18.65 -20.86
C ILE A 770 47.29 18.76 -21.58
N ASP A 771 46.62 17.63 -21.75
CA ASP A 771 45.39 17.46 -22.54
C ASP A 771 44.30 16.61 -21.86
N ASP A 772 44.45 16.34 -20.56
CA ASP A 772 43.53 15.53 -19.73
C ASP A 772 43.45 14.05 -20.19
N GLY A 773 44.57 13.50 -20.63
CA GLY A 773 44.67 12.09 -21.01
C GLY A 773 44.13 11.79 -22.40
N ASP A 774 43.95 12.82 -23.25
CA ASP A 774 43.46 12.70 -24.62
C ASP A 774 44.49 12.09 -25.58
N ALA A 775 44.88 10.84 -25.31
CA ALA A 775 45.89 10.11 -26.06
C ALA A 775 45.50 9.92 -27.54
N LEU A 776 44.19 9.92 -27.85
CA LEU A 776 43.66 9.72 -29.20
C LEU A 776 44.14 10.79 -30.18
N HIS A 777 44.26 12.04 -29.73
CA HIS A 777 44.54 13.18 -30.58
C HIS A 777 46.01 13.63 -30.52
N ARG A 778 46.89 12.77 -29.97
CA ARG A 778 48.33 13.01 -29.93
C ARG A 778 48.99 12.53 -31.22
N ASP A 779 49.20 13.45 -32.14
CA ASP A 779 49.89 13.18 -33.39
C ASP A 779 51.42 13.10 -33.21
N PRO A 780 52.15 12.44 -34.13
CA PRO A 780 53.62 12.38 -34.09
C PRO A 780 54.26 13.77 -34.07
N VAL A 781 55.26 13.94 -33.20
CA VAL A 781 55.96 15.20 -32.96
C VAL A 781 57.38 15.12 -33.49
N THR A 782 57.77 16.07 -34.34
CA THR A 782 59.16 16.19 -34.81
C THR A 782 59.87 17.31 -34.07
N VAL A 783 61.01 16.99 -33.46
CA VAL A 783 61.91 17.95 -32.80
C VAL A 783 63.25 18.04 -33.54
N GLY A 784 63.90 19.20 -33.46
CA GLY A 784 65.26 19.42 -33.95
C GLY A 784 66.20 19.89 -32.85
N VAL A 785 67.48 19.56 -32.98
CA VAL A 785 68.55 20.00 -32.08
C VAL A 785 69.28 21.19 -32.69
N TYR A 786 69.46 22.24 -31.89
CA TYR A 786 70.03 23.52 -32.31
C TYR A 786 71.11 23.96 -31.31
N TYR A 787 72.02 24.82 -31.76
CA TYR A 787 72.94 25.54 -30.88
C TYR A 787 72.78 27.06 -31.03
N SER A 788 73.06 27.82 -29.96
CA SER A 788 73.00 29.29 -29.97
C SER A 788 74.31 29.88 -30.50
N GLU A 789 74.19 30.73 -31.52
CA GLU A 789 75.27 31.56 -32.04
C GLU A 789 74.81 33.03 -32.01
N ASN A 790 75.38 33.83 -31.10
CA ASN A 790 74.99 35.24 -30.87
C ASN A 790 73.48 35.44 -30.59
N GLY A 791 72.84 34.49 -29.90
CA GLY A 791 71.42 34.56 -29.53
C GLY A 791 70.45 34.08 -30.62
N THR A 792 70.96 33.67 -31.78
CA THR A 792 70.19 33.03 -32.86
C THR A 792 70.43 31.53 -32.84
N LEU A 793 69.38 30.73 -33.00
CA LEU A 793 69.49 29.28 -33.05
C LEU A 793 69.92 28.80 -34.46
N ARG A 794 70.92 27.92 -34.51
CA ARG A 794 71.44 27.28 -35.73
C ARG A 794 71.25 25.77 -35.62
N PRO A 795 70.82 25.06 -36.69
CA PRO A 795 70.64 23.63 -36.64
C PRO A 795 71.97 22.94 -36.37
N LEU A 796 71.96 21.96 -35.46
CA LEU A 796 73.07 21.05 -35.30
C LEU A 796 73.03 20.07 -36.47
N GLU A 797 74.12 19.95 -37.23
CA GLU A 797 74.20 19.05 -38.38
C GLU A 797 75.06 17.82 -38.06
N LYS A 798 74.61 16.65 -38.50
CA LYS A 798 75.37 15.39 -38.49
C LYS A 798 75.40 14.87 -39.92
N ASP A 799 76.61 14.63 -40.44
CA ASP A 799 76.84 14.21 -41.84
C ASP A 799 76.20 15.15 -42.90
N GLY A 800 76.03 16.43 -42.57
CA GLY A 800 75.46 17.46 -43.45
C GLY A 800 73.92 17.57 -43.40
N GLU A 801 73.25 16.85 -42.51
CA GLU A 801 71.81 16.90 -42.30
C GLU A 801 71.47 17.39 -40.89
N PRO A 802 70.39 18.17 -40.69
CA PRO A 802 69.94 18.58 -39.37
C PRO A 802 69.60 17.38 -38.47
N VAL A 803 70.08 17.43 -37.23
CA VAL A 803 69.74 16.44 -36.20
C VAL A 803 68.28 16.65 -35.80
N THR A 804 67.40 15.80 -36.30
CA THR A 804 65.97 15.78 -36.00
C THR A 804 65.53 14.40 -35.54
N LYS A 805 64.45 14.36 -34.76
CA LYS A 805 63.87 13.12 -34.25
C LYS A 805 62.35 13.26 -34.22
N THR A 806 61.65 12.25 -34.72
CA THR A 806 60.19 12.15 -34.61
C THR A 806 59.84 11.18 -33.50
N MET A 807 58.96 11.60 -32.60
CA MET A 807 58.34 10.82 -31.53
C MET A 807 56.88 10.58 -31.91
N ASP A 808 56.47 9.33 -32.06
CA ASP A 808 55.10 8.94 -32.42
C ASP A 808 54.39 8.15 -31.30
N GLY A 809 55.03 8.02 -30.14
CA GLY A 809 54.53 7.27 -28.99
C GLY A 809 54.54 5.75 -29.19
N SER A 810 55.09 5.21 -30.28
CA SER A 810 55.02 3.77 -30.59
C SER A 810 55.78 2.89 -29.59
N SER A 811 56.74 3.46 -28.86
CA SER A 811 57.49 2.79 -27.79
C SER A 811 56.74 2.78 -26.45
N GLY A 812 55.49 3.26 -26.41
CA GLY A 812 54.68 3.39 -25.20
C GLY A 812 55.12 4.53 -24.29
N SER A 813 56.15 5.28 -24.70
CA SER A 813 56.70 6.44 -24.03
C SER A 813 56.91 7.58 -25.03
N TRP A 814 56.72 8.81 -24.57
CA TRP A 814 56.97 10.02 -25.35
C TRP A 814 58.40 10.53 -25.13
N THR A 815 59.36 9.60 -25.00
CA THR A 815 60.75 9.89 -24.64
C THR A 815 61.73 9.23 -25.61
N GLU A 816 62.73 10.00 -26.04
CA GLU A 816 63.72 9.57 -27.03
C GLU A 816 65.14 10.00 -26.67
N PHE A 817 66.12 9.17 -27.08
CA PHE A 817 67.54 9.49 -26.98
C PHE A 817 68.07 10.02 -28.31
N ILE A 818 68.86 11.08 -28.25
CA ILE A 818 69.54 11.64 -29.41
C ILE A 818 71.05 11.69 -29.10
N SER A 819 71.82 10.89 -29.84
CA SER A 819 73.28 10.80 -29.69
C SER A 819 74.01 11.40 -30.90
N PHE A 820 74.95 12.30 -30.64
CA PHE A 820 75.74 12.99 -31.66
C PHE A 820 77.13 13.39 -31.13
N ASP A 821 78.05 13.66 -32.05
CA ASP A 821 79.35 14.22 -31.71
C ASP A 821 79.21 15.74 -31.59
N LEU A 822 79.54 16.30 -30.42
CA LEU A 822 79.46 17.74 -30.19
C LEU A 822 80.58 18.47 -30.95
N PRO A 823 80.28 19.50 -31.76
CA PRO A 823 81.32 20.27 -32.45
C PRO A 823 82.27 20.96 -31.46
N GLU A 824 83.57 21.05 -31.79
CA GLU A 824 84.62 21.57 -30.87
C GLU A 824 84.32 22.96 -30.27
N ASN A 825 83.52 23.79 -30.93
CA ASN A 825 83.20 25.17 -30.52
C ASN A 825 81.78 25.34 -29.93
N VAL A 826 81.04 24.25 -29.72
CA VAL A 826 79.68 24.29 -29.15
C VAL A 826 79.74 23.68 -27.76
N ALA A 827 79.31 24.41 -26.73
CA ALA A 827 79.17 23.87 -25.40
C ALA A 827 77.78 23.23 -25.21
N LEU A 828 77.67 22.24 -24.31
CA LEU A 828 76.38 21.65 -23.93
C LEU A 828 75.39 22.72 -23.43
N THR A 829 75.88 23.80 -22.80
CA THR A 829 75.06 24.93 -22.34
C THR A 829 74.37 25.69 -23.47
N ASP A 830 74.91 25.61 -24.68
CA ASP A 830 74.43 26.34 -25.84
C ASP A 830 73.51 25.49 -26.73
N LEU A 831 73.19 24.25 -26.33
CA LEU A 831 72.23 23.38 -27.02
C LEU A 831 70.78 23.68 -26.60
N TYR A 832 69.89 23.54 -27.58
CA TYR A 832 68.44 23.76 -27.49
C TYR A 832 67.70 22.70 -28.33
N VAL A 833 66.51 22.31 -27.88
CA VAL A 833 65.60 21.43 -28.62
C VAL A 833 64.35 22.22 -28.97
N VAL A 834 63.95 22.19 -30.24
CA VAL A 834 62.79 22.93 -30.75
C VAL A 834 61.81 21.96 -31.40
N GLU A 835 60.54 22.05 -31.02
CA GLU A 835 59.43 21.36 -31.70
C GLU A 835 59.16 22.03 -33.03
N LEU A 836 59.16 21.25 -34.11
CA LEU A 836 59.02 21.76 -35.48
C LEU A 836 57.63 21.48 -36.04
N GLU A 837 57.11 20.27 -35.80
CA GLU A 837 55.84 19.82 -36.38
C GLU A 837 55.10 18.85 -35.45
N VAL A 838 53.77 18.86 -35.51
CA VAL A 838 52.86 17.90 -34.87
C VAL A 838 51.86 17.42 -35.91
N GLY A 839 51.84 16.13 -36.22
CA GLY A 839 50.94 15.56 -37.24
C GLY A 839 51.11 16.16 -38.64
N GLY A 840 52.31 16.65 -38.96
CA GLY A 840 52.61 17.38 -40.19
C GLY A 840 52.17 18.85 -40.18
N SER A 841 51.60 19.35 -39.08
CA SER A 841 51.31 20.77 -38.88
C SER A 841 52.52 21.47 -38.26
N THR A 842 53.04 22.50 -38.92
CA THR A 842 54.19 23.27 -38.44
C THR A 842 53.84 24.06 -37.18
N VAL A 843 54.74 24.04 -36.18
CA VAL A 843 54.64 24.89 -34.99
C VAL A 843 54.90 26.35 -35.38
N ASP A 844 54.01 27.25 -34.99
CA ASP A 844 54.20 28.70 -35.16
C ASP A 844 54.94 29.27 -33.95
N HIS A 845 56.16 29.78 -34.17
CA HIS A 845 56.96 30.46 -33.15
C HIS A 845 56.82 31.98 -33.18
N GLY A 846 55.90 32.52 -33.99
CA GLY A 846 55.66 33.95 -34.13
C GLY A 846 56.59 34.67 -35.12
N HIS A 847 57.33 33.92 -35.94
CA HIS A 847 58.28 34.45 -36.95
C HIS A 847 57.85 34.15 -38.39
N SER A 848 56.54 34.04 -38.61
CA SER A 848 55.98 33.74 -39.93
C SER A 848 56.36 34.81 -40.98
N GLY A 849 57.13 34.41 -42.00
CA GLY A 849 57.62 35.30 -43.07
C GLY A 849 59.09 35.72 -43.00
N GLU A 850 59.85 35.25 -42.00
CA GLU A 850 61.31 35.42 -41.92
C GLU A 850 62.10 34.31 -42.65
N GLU A 851 63.44 34.39 -42.69
CA GLU A 851 64.32 33.36 -43.29
C GLU A 851 64.23 31.99 -42.56
N SER A 852 63.79 31.97 -41.28
CA SER A 852 63.52 30.74 -40.52
C SER A 852 62.43 30.99 -39.46
N ASN A 853 61.43 30.10 -39.37
CA ASN A 853 60.43 30.11 -38.30
C ASN A 853 61.01 29.41 -37.05
N LEU A 854 62.07 29.97 -36.48
CA LEU A 854 62.74 29.46 -35.29
C LEU A 854 62.77 30.54 -34.21
N PRO A 855 62.57 30.19 -32.94
CA PRO A 855 62.68 31.17 -31.86
C PRO A 855 64.14 31.57 -31.63
N THR A 856 64.35 32.79 -31.14
CA THR A 856 65.63 33.20 -30.55
C THR A 856 65.84 32.50 -29.19
N GLU A 857 67.06 32.52 -28.66
CA GLU A 857 67.35 31.96 -27.33
C GLU A 857 66.45 32.54 -26.23
N ALA A 858 66.20 33.85 -26.27
CA ALA A 858 65.37 34.54 -25.28
C ALA A 858 63.90 34.13 -25.37
N GLU A 859 63.38 33.97 -26.60
CA GLU A 859 62.00 33.54 -26.86
C GLU A 859 61.80 32.07 -26.50
N TRP A 860 62.76 31.21 -26.81
CA TRP A 860 62.75 29.80 -26.42
C TRP A 860 62.63 29.64 -24.89
N LYS A 861 63.42 30.42 -24.13
CA LYS A 861 63.38 30.45 -22.66
C LYS A 861 62.08 31.02 -22.10
N ALA A 862 61.42 31.92 -22.84
CA ALA A 862 60.17 32.55 -22.43
C ALA A 862 58.93 31.73 -22.83
N GLY A 863 59.03 30.88 -23.84
CA GLY A 863 57.89 30.21 -24.47
C GLY A 863 56.96 31.16 -25.25
N LEU A 864 57.45 32.34 -25.64
CA LEU A 864 56.71 33.42 -26.28
C LEU A 864 57.61 34.18 -27.26
N SER A 865 57.04 34.69 -28.37
CA SER A 865 57.74 35.61 -29.28
C SER A 865 57.94 37.01 -28.66
N GLN A 866 58.77 37.88 -29.25
CA GLN A 866 58.95 39.27 -28.79
C GLN A 866 57.64 40.08 -28.69
N GLY A 867 56.60 39.71 -29.45
CA GLY A 867 55.27 40.33 -29.39
C GLY A 867 54.40 39.84 -28.22
N GLY A 868 54.86 38.86 -27.46
CA GLY A 868 54.09 38.18 -26.41
C GLY A 868 53.12 37.11 -26.95
N GLU A 869 53.26 36.72 -28.22
CA GLU A 869 52.47 35.64 -28.80
C GLU A 869 53.00 34.29 -28.34
N ILE A 870 52.09 33.37 -28.02
CA ILE A 870 52.45 32.01 -27.63
C ILE A 870 52.96 31.22 -28.83
N PHE A 871 53.93 30.34 -28.60
CA PHE A 871 54.23 29.31 -29.59
C PHE A 871 53.04 28.35 -29.65
N SER A 872 52.52 28.07 -30.85
CA SER A 872 51.34 27.21 -30.96
C SER A 872 51.32 26.37 -32.21
N VAL A 873 50.66 25.24 -32.12
CA VAL A 873 50.39 24.35 -33.26
C VAL A 873 48.91 23.99 -33.25
N SER A 874 48.28 23.98 -34.42
CA SER A 874 46.87 23.59 -34.58
C SER A 874 46.81 22.36 -35.46
N THR A 875 46.33 21.25 -34.91
CA THR A 875 46.04 20.02 -35.64
C THR A 875 44.56 20.00 -36.04
N ASP A 876 44.11 18.92 -36.67
CA ASP A 876 42.71 18.73 -37.04
C ASP A 876 41.77 18.64 -35.81
N HIS A 877 42.31 18.28 -34.64
CA HIS A 877 41.54 18.03 -33.43
C HIS A 877 41.70 19.15 -32.39
N HIS A 878 42.95 19.58 -32.14
CA HIS A 878 43.25 20.50 -31.06
C HIS A 878 44.24 21.58 -31.46
N ARG A 879 44.20 22.67 -30.71
CA ARG A 879 45.27 23.67 -30.70
C ARG A 879 46.08 23.54 -29.42
N TYR A 880 47.39 23.51 -29.53
CA TYR A 880 48.31 23.41 -28.41
C TYR A 880 49.19 24.65 -28.29
N GLN A 881 49.46 25.06 -27.05
CA GLN A 881 50.59 25.92 -26.71
C GLN A 881 51.85 25.06 -26.54
N VAL A 882 52.97 25.48 -27.12
CA VAL A 882 54.27 24.80 -27.03
C VAL A 882 55.19 25.54 -26.06
N THR A 883 55.80 24.82 -25.12
CA THR A 883 56.82 25.37 -24.20
C THR A 883 57.97 24.40 -24.00
N TYR A 884 59.13 24.92 -23.58
CA TYR A 884 60.35 24.12 -23.46
C TYR A 884 60.99 24.26 -22.07
N GLU A 885 61.59 23.18 -21.59
CA GLU A 885 62.41 23.16 -20.37
C GLU A 885 63.70 22.36 -20.64
N THR A 886 64.79 22.71 -19.95
CA THR A 886 66.06 21.97 -20.03
C THR A 886 66.70 21.83 -18.65
N GLN A 887 67.18 20.63 -18.35
CA GLN A 887 68.07 20.33 -17.23
C GLN A 887 69.38 19.73 -17.77
N LYS A 888 70.51 20.08 -17.17
CA LYS A 888 71.85 19.70 -17.65
C LYS A 888 72.65 19.09 -16.50
N ASN A 889 73.41 18.03 -16.78
CA ASN A 889 74.28 17.38 -15.80
C ASN A 889 75.22 18.43 -15.15
N PRO A 890 75.39 18.48 -13.80
CA PRO A 890 75.00 17.48 -12.79
C PRO A 890 73.69 17.77 -12.05
N ASP A 891 72.69 18.38 -12.71
CA ASP A 891 71.35 18.45 -12.14
C ASP A 891 70.81 17.03 -11.85
N PRO A 892 70.38 16.72 -10.60
CA PRO A 892 69.88 15.41 -10.23
C PRO A 892 68.59 14.99 -10.96
N ALA A 893 67.90 15.91 -11.65
CA ALA A 893 66.77 15.58 -12.50
C ALA A 893 67.19 14.99 -13.86
N VAL A 894 68.47 15.16 -14.26
CA VAL A 894 69.00 14.54 -15.47
C VAL A 894 69.27 13.06 -15.19
N PRO A 895 68.69 12.13 -15.97
CA PRO A 895 68.93 10.71 -15.78
C PRO A 895 70.40 10.33 -16.01
N VAL A 896 70.81 9.25 -15.35
CA VAL A 896 72.16 8.70 -15.49
C VAL A 896 72.42 8.27 -16.95
N ASN A 897 73.66 8.37 -17.42
CA ASN A 897 74.07 8.13 -18.82
C ASN A 897 73.55 9.13 -19.87
N VAL A 898 73.04 10.28 -19.42
CA VAL A 898 72.56 11.38 -20.28
C VAL A 898 73.24 12.70 -19.87
N ASP A 899 73.62 13.53 -20.85
CA ASP A 899 74.26 14.83 -20.61
C ASP A 899 73.24 15.94 -20.31
N ALA A 900 72.07 15.89 -20.95
CA ALA A 900 70.99 16.86 -20.76
C ALA A 900 69.60 16.25 -21.02
N LEU A 901 68.60 16.69 -20.24
CA LEU A 901 67.19 16.40 -20.42
C LEU A 901 66.49 17.64 -21.01
N TYR A 902 65.66 17.44 -22.02
CA TYR A 902 64.79 18.46 -22.59
C TYR A 902 63.33 18.00 -22.48
N THR A 903 62.48 18.83 -21.90
CA THR A 903 61.03 18.61 -21.87
C THR A 903 60.37 19.56 -22.86
N VAL A 904 59.55 19.00 -23.75
CA VAL A 904 58.76 19.75 -24.72
C VAL A 904 57.28 19.59 -24.39
N THR A 905 56.61 20.63 -23.92
CA THR A 905 55.22 20.54 -23.43
C THR A 905 54.23 21.10 -24.42
N ASN A 906 53.20 20.32 -24.77
CA ASN A 906 52.02 20.76 -25.50
C ASN A 906 50.83 20.83 -24.54
N ARG A 907 50.36 22.05 -24.29
CA ARG A 907 49.18 22.30 -23.46
C ARG A 907 47.98 22.58 -24.35
N ARG A 908 46.93 21.77 -24.23
CA ARG A 908 45.69 21.93 -25.01
C ARG A 908 45.05 23.28 -24.66
N LEU A 909 44.64 24.02 -25.69
CA LEU A 909 43.89 25.27 -25.59
C LEU A 909 42.44 24.98 -25.95
N GLY A 910 41.53 25.28 -25.02
CA GLY A 910 40.09 25.15 -25.27
C GLY A 910 39.60 26.20 -26.27
N ALA A 911 38.84 25.76 -27.27
CA ALA A 911 38.04 26.63 -28.13
C ALA A 911 36.57 26.48 -27.72
N ILE A 912 35.89 27.60 -27.46
CA ILE A 912 34.43 27.61 -27.23
C ILE A 912 33.74 28.28 -28.41
N ASP A 913 32.98 27.49 -29.16
CA ASP A 913 32.05 28.02 -30.16
C ASP A 913 30.79 28.50 -29.45
N VAL A 914 30.71 29.80 -29.18
CA VAL A 914 29.55 30.40 -28.52
C VAL A 914 28.52 30.81 -29.57
N GLN A 915 27.45 30.01 -29.71
CA GLN A 915 26.27 30.41 -30.47
C GLN A 915 25.30 31.20 -29.57
N VAL A 916 25.32 32.53 -29.67
CA VAL A 916 24.37 33.39 -28.94
C VAL A 916 23.10 33.60 -29.77
N ASN A 917 22.00 32.96 -29.36
CA ASN A 917 20.67 33.25 -29.92
C ASN A 917 20.01 34.39 -29.13
N LYS A 918 19.76 35.53 -29.78
CA LYS A 918 19.08 36.68 -29.19
C LYS A 918 17.81 37.03 -29.97
N THR A 919 16.65 36.81 -29.35
CA THR A 919 15.35 37.20 -29.91
C THR A 919 15.03 38.63 -29.52
N TRP A 920 14.81 39.50 -30.51
CA TRP A 920 14.40 40.89 -30.28
C TRP A 920 12.90 41.04 -30.52
N LEU A 921 12.16 41.51 -29.51
CA LEU A 921 10.75 41.90 -29.66
C LEU A 921 10.67 43.31 -30.26
N SER A 922 10.68 43.40 -31.60
CA SER A 922 10.29 44.61 -32.32
C SER A 922 8.78 44.81 -32.14
N GLY A 923 8.36 45.96 -31.61
CA GLY A 923 6.96 46.33 -31.39
C GLY A 923 6.17 46.59 -32.68
N GLY A 924 6.17 45.64 -33.61
CA GLY A 924 5.26 45.61 -34.75
C GLY A 924 5.82 46.02 -36.12
N GLN A 925 7.14 46.06 -36.32
CA GLN A 925 7.72 46.20 -37.66
C GLN A 925 8.50 44.95 -38.06
N GLY A 926 8.24 44.46 -39.28
CA GLY A 926 8.91 43.32 -39.89
C GLY A 926 10.39 43.59 -40.14
N GLU A 927 11.16 42.50 -40.25
CA GLU A 927 12.63 42.45 -40.26
C GLU A 927 13.28 43.37 -41.32
N GLU A 928 12.62 43.55 -42.48
CA GLU A 928 13.10 44.39 -43.58
C GLU A 928 12.95 45.91 -43.36
N GLU A 929 12.06 46.34 -42.46
CA GLU A 929 11.76 47.77 -42.27
C GLU A 929 12.46 48.40 -41.05
N ASN A 930 13.13 47.58 -40.22
CA ASN A 930 13.83 48.06 -39.04
C ASN A 930 15.29 48.41 -39.35
N GLN A 931 15.54 49.69 -39.68
CA GLN A 931 16.89 50.22 -39.96
C GLN A 931 17.90 49.97 -38.83
N GLY A 932 17.45 49.83 -37.58
CA GLY A 932 18.31 49.50 -36.44
C GLY A 932 18.78 48.05 -36.43
N ILE A 933 17.95 47.11 -36.89
CA ILE A 933 18.32 45.69 -37.05
C ILE A 933 19.26 45.52 -38.25
N ALA A 934 18.99 46.20 -39.37
CA ALA A 934 19.85 46.13 -40.56
C ALA A 934 21.28 46.62 -40.30
N GLN A 935 21.43 47.75 -39.58
CA GLN A 935 22.76 48.27 -39.19
C GLN A 935 23.47 47.38 -38.18
N LEU A 936 22.75 46.67 -37.32
CA LEU A 936 23.31 45.74 -36.35
C LEU A 936 23.76 44.43 -37.02
N VAL A 937 22.97 43.90 -37.96
CA VAL A 937 23.31 42.71 -38.76
C VAL A 937 24.54 42.98 -39.63
N GLU A 938 24.66 44.17 -40.20
CA GLU A 938 25.84 44.61 -40.95
C GLU A 938 27.09 44.75 -40.05
N ALA A 939 26.92 45.20 -38.80
CA ALA A 939 28.00 45.24 -37.80
C ALA A 939 28.39 43.86 -37.23
N MET A 940 27.53 42.85 -37.36
CA MET A 940 27.76 41.46 -36.92
C MET A 940 28.27 40.54 -38.04
N GLN A 941 28.40 41.02 -39.28
CA GLN A 941 29.12 40.27 -40.31
C GLN A 941 30.59 40.13 -39.91
N PRO A 942 31.23 38.98 -40.20
CA PRO A 942 32.49 38.60 -39.57
C PRO A 942 33.60 39.59 -39.91
N ALA A 943 33.86 40.53 -39.01
CA ALA A 943 35.17 41.12 -38.90
C ALA A 943 36.09 40.02 -38.35
N LYS A 944 37.15 39.68 -39.09
CA LYS A 944 38.34 39.05 -38.49
C LYS A 944 38.75 39.91 -37.31
N VAL A 945 38.42 39.50 -36.09
CA VAL A 945 38.95 40.11 -34.87
C VAL A 945 40.30 39.47 -34.65
N GLU A 946 41.36 40.27 -34.75
CA GLU A 946 42.71 39.84 -34.40
C GLU A 946 42.77 39.40 -32.92
N PRO A 947 43.54 38.35 -32.60
CA PRO A 947 43.53 37.71 -31.29
C PRO A 947 44.37 38.52 -30.29
N ASN A 948 43.86 39.66 -29.80
CA ASN A 948 44.38 40.25 -28.56
C ASN A 948 43.44 41.33 -28.00
N MET A 949 42.54 40.93 -27.10
CA MET A 949 41.99 41.84 -26.09
C MET A 949 41.81 41.11 -24.77
N PRO A 950 42.32 41.65 -23.64
CA PRO A 950 42.03 41.10 -22.32
C PRO A 950 40.55 41.29 -21.98
N TRP A 951 39.93 40.23 -21.45
CA TRP A 951 38.53 40.23 -21.02
C TRP A 951 38.25 41.38 -20.03
N PRO A 952 37.29 42.29 -20.28
CA PRO A 952 36.85 43.24 -19.27
C PRO A 952 35.94 42.56 -18.24
N SER A 953 36.24 42.78 -16.96
CA SER A 953 35.59 42.15 -15.80
C SER A 953 34.18 42.64 -15.45
N SER A 954 33.50 43.40 -16.33
CA SER A 954 32.07 43.67 -16.19
C SER A 954 31.46 44.25 -17.47
N TRP A 955 30.31 43.73 -17.87
CA TRP A 955 29.38 44.42 -18.75
C TRP A 955 28.26 45.03 -17.89
N THR A 956 28.18 46.35 -17.80
CA THR A 956 26.98 47.05 -17.32
C THR A 956 26.31 47.75 -18.49
N LEU A 957 25.10 47.30 -18.85
CA LEU A 957 24.21 48.04 -19.75
C LEU A 957 23.24 48.89 -18.90
N PRO A 958 22.96 50.15 -19.28
CA PRO A 958 22.05 51.01 -18.54
C PRO A 958 20.61 50.58 -18.81
N MET A 959 19.94 50.04 -17.78
CA MET A 959 18.49 49.81 -17.81
C MET A 959 17.74 51.14 -17.84
N GLY A 960 16.72 51.17 -18.71
CA GLY A 960 16.00 52.37 -19.15
C GLY A 960 15.15 53.07 -18.10
N ARG A 961 14.94 54.34 -18.41
CA ARG A 961 14.07 55.34 -17.78
C ARG A 961 12.59 54.94 -17.82
N GLU A 962 11.88 55.20 -16.73
CA GLU A 962 10.42 55.14 -16.59
C GLU A 962 9.67 56.05 -17.58
N ILE A 963 8.58 55.51 -18.15
CA ILE A 963 7.37 56.20 -18.63
C ILE A 963 6.25 55.18 -18.35
N GLY A 964 5.31 55.32 -17.41
CA GLY A 964 4.38 56.42 -17.19
C GLY A 964 2.95 55.86 -17.34
N THR A 965 2.37 55.31 -16.25
CA THR A 965 0.94 54.94 -16.19
C THR A 965 0.15 56.09 -15.57
N SER A 966 -0.97 56.47 -16.20
CA SER A 966 -1.90 57.50 -15.72
C SER A 966 -2.84 56.98 -14.62
N PRO A 967 -3.41 57.85 -13.76
CA PRO A 967 -4.02 57.46 -12.50
C PRO A 967 -5.56 57.33 -12.57
N THR A 968 -6.11 56.45 -11.74
CA THR A 968 -7.51 56.54 -11.27
C THR A 968 -7.54 56.43 -9.75
N THR A 969 -8.28 57.36 -9.15
CA THR A 969 -8.31 57.74 -7.74
C THR A 969 -9.40 57.02 -6.93
N ALA A 970 -9.20 57.03 -5.60
CA ALA A 970 -10.12 56.82 -4.47
C ALA A 970 -10.30 55.35 -4.01
N GLY A 971 -10.17 54.99 -2.73
CA GLY A 971 -9.92 55.75 -1.50
C GLY A 971 -10.04 54.86 -0.25
N THR A 972 -9.47 55.38 0.85
CA THR A 972 -9.78 55.18 2.29
C THR A 972 -9.42 53.86 3.02
N THR A 973 -8.51 54.07 3.97
CA THR A 973 -8.01 53.38 5.18
C THR A 973 -9.08 53.02 6.24
N PRO A 974 -8.77 52.33 7.36
CA PRO A 974 -7.47 52.06 8.03
C PRO A 974 -6.83 50.71 7.73
#